data_AF-N1W7L1-F1
#
_entry.id   AF-N1W7L1-F1
#
_cell.length_a   1.000
_cell.length_b   1.000
_cell.length_c   1.000
_cell.angle_alpha   90.00
_cell.angle_beta   90.00
_cell.angle_gamma   90.00
#
_symmetry.space_group_name_H-M   'P 1'
#
loop_
_entity.id
_entity.type
_entity.pdbx_description
1 polymer ?
#
loop_
_entity_poly.entity_id
_entity_poly.type
_entity_poly.pdbx_seq_one_letter_code
_entity_poly.pdbx_strand_id
1 'polypeptide(L)'
;MIIIYSVFIGLAFGCKPTKLSNPCDVKSKDYFYGTLIRFVTEDRSPSCYPSFDFQNLWGVFKPTPPSIITSVNAMTSYNDQIIVGGSFQFVGPSTGGAVYLETATGKVLPHRYCPYLKVVGGTQTAISDGSGGFYIGGSFFWVQGEERYGLAHILPGCQLDRNFNVPKDISREVRALLLMGDSLYVGGLFPTWSDSNQKFLVRLNRYTGAIDNSFNANVDPAASGVFDLETDGQALYVCGDFTSIGGGAQRGIAKLSFHSGSLFSSFSPIITSGTCLDLYYGTDANGSPNFFVGGDFLATYNYAFSIFPDGTLTTWNPGPNGQVNSIQQYNNTIYLGGQFTLVGVSAAANFASVNNGTGGIITANYNVDGNVASLGVLEDTLYLSGSFTSIKSVVRNYMAALSLPSESVNAFNPNFDGFISNPGSDFVLAGNGVVFVTTSIRSTVNVLPRSNFAVFDEVTGAPIEGTPYFNNPIKTLHRIDNRLFAGGYFTNVAGQPRNAFAILEFPHYQLSPINTVLSGSPEIRTITSDESQIYVGGTSLANVNGQVRNGAFALSLSDLSLSGWNPNLNGSGENFLVVNDLVFLGGLYTGINGDGVTTSYQAVDKLTGTKRNIPSTTNFPNSGVYAQAVVGSRIFLGGQFTTIGSVGTFNNIAVYNLANQSYEQPNPVYGDGIVNHIAAYSDGNVLIGGSFTGLNGATENYSFGVFNSNTNTVSPWISGFNDVVYTSMYKNGKYYLGGAFSNALKRSNGGLVRSSLNE
;
A
#
# COMPACT_ATOMS: atom_id res chain seq x y z
N MET A 1 8.38 71.43 40.94
CA MET A 1 7.12 71.69 41.66
C MET A 1 6.12 70.67 41.16
N ILE A 2 5.63 69.81 42.05
CA ILE A 2 4.69 68.70 41.84
C ILE A 2 3.30 69.30 41.49
N ILE A 3 2.35 68.45 41.03
CA ILE A 3 0.86 68.51 41.20
C ILE A 3 0.09 69.02 39.94
N ILE A 4 -0.99 68.41 39.43
CA ILE A 4 -1.80 67.22 39.77
C ILE A 4 -2.66 66.82 38.55
N TYR A 5 -3.00 65.52 38.50
CA TYR A 5 -4.04 64.87 37.71
C TYR A 5 -5.45 65.51 37.82
N SER A 6 -6.23 65.47 36.74
CA SER A 6 -7.70 65.40 36.85
C SER A 6 -8.25 64.44 35.78
N VAL A 7 -8.82 63.35 36.28
CA VAL A 7 -9.52 62.27 35.57
C VAL A 7 -10.95 62.74 35.25
N PHE A 8 -11.48 62.43 34.06
CA PHE A 8 -12.73 61.63 33.86
C PHE A 8 -13.15 61.52 32.38
N ILE A 9 -12.90 60.33 31.81
CA ILE A 9 -13.78 59.43 31.01
C ILE A 9 -14.43 59.90 29.69
N GLY A 10 -14.22 59.07 28.64
CA GLY A 10 -15.12 58.94 27.48
C GLY A 10 -14.48 58.24 26.28
N LEU A 11 -14.00 56.99 26.39
CA LEU A 11 -14.65 55.82 25.75
C LEU A 11 -15.10 56.02 24.29
N ALA A 12 -14.17 55.90 23.34
CA ALA A 12 -14.38 55.29 22.03
C ALA A 12 -13.01 54.94 21.43
N PHE A 13 -12.91 53.76 20.82
CA PHE A 13 -11.70 53.15 20.26
C PHE A 13 -10.76 52.51 21.28
N GLY A 14 -11.06 51.25 21.62
CA GLY A 14 -10.09 50.33 22.20
C GLY A 14 -8.93 50.14 21.22
N CYS A 15 -7.80 50.79 21.50
CA CYS A 15 -6.50 50.36 20.98
C CYS A 15 -6.23 48.95 21.53
N LYS A 16 -6.56 47.91 20.74
CA LYS A 16 -5.82 46.66 20.84
C LYS A 16 -4.35 47.00 20.56
N PRO A 17 -3.37 46.49 21.33
CA PRO A 17 -1.98 46.62 20.94
C PRO A 17 -1.85 46.07 19.53
N THR A 18 -1.08 46.74 18.66
CA THR A 18 -0.64 46.16 17.40
C THR A 18 -0.05 44.80 17.71
N LYS A 19 -0.77 43.72 17.37
CA LYS A 19 -0.17 42.39 17.32
C LYS A 19 1.05 42.54 16.42
N LEU A 20 2.25 42.39 16.98
CA LEU A 20 3.45 42.13 16.20
C LEU A 20 3.07 40.98 15.25
N SER A 21 3.00 41.28 13.96
CA SER A 21 2.63 40.30 12.97
C SER A 21 3.80 39.34 12.84
N ASN A 22 3.66 38.22 13.53
CA ASN A 22 4.64 37.16 13.50
C ASN A 22 4.33 36.31 12.26
N PRO A 23 5.27 36.11 11.32
CA PRO A 23 5.11 35.16 10.22
C PRO A 23 4.85 33.72 10.68
N CYS A 24 4.95 33.43 11.98
CA CYS A 24 4.60 32.16 12.62
C CYS A 24 3.25 32.15 13.35
N ASP A 25 2.52 33.27 13.42
CA ASP A 25 1.15 33.30 13.92
C ASP A 25 0.21 32.87 12.79
N VAL A 26 -0.34 31.65 12.88
CA VAL A 26 -1.26 31.05 11.90
C VAL A 26 -2.51 31.89 11.59
N LYS A 27 -2.84 32.87 12.45
CA LYS A 27 -3.96 33.80 12.25
C LYS A 27 -3.55 35.14 11.63
N SER A 28 -2.26 35.34 11.37
CA SER A 28 -1.74 36.59 10.81
C SER A 28 -1.84 36.62 9.29
N LYS A 29 -1.96 37.82 8.73
CA LYS A 29 -1.90 38.02 7.27
C LYS A 29 -0.51 37.67 6.72
N ASP A 30 0.54 37.87 7.50
CA ASP A 30 1.91 37.56 7.09
C ASP A 30 2.14 36.05 7.00
N TYR A 31 1.51 35.26 7.87
CA TYR A 31 1.47 33.79 7.73
C TYR A 31 0.82 33.38 6.40
N PHE A 32 -0.31 34.01 6.04
CA PHE A 32 -0.98 33.75 4.76
C PHE A 32 -0.10 34.15 3.55
N TYR A 33 0.49 35.35 3.56
CA TYR A 33 1.33 35.82 2.47
C TYR A 33 2.62 35.02 2.33
N GLY A 34 3.27 34.64 3.43
CA GLY A 34 4.45 33.78 3.39
C GLY A 34 4.13 32.36 2.90
N THR A 35 2.99 31.79 3.30
CA THR A 35 2.52 30.52 2.71
C THR A 35 2.24 30.65 1.22
N LEU A 36 1.60 31.75 0.78
CA LEU A 36 1.31 31.99 -0.63
C LEU A 36 2.58 32.21 -1.47
N ILE A 37 3.53 32.99 -0.97
CA ILE A 37 4.83 33.19 -1.62
C ILE A 37 5.56 31.86 -1.75
N ARG A 38 5.67 31.08 -0.66
CA ARG A 38 6.31 29.76 -0.72
C ARG A 38 5.62 28.80 -1.68
N PHE A 39 4.29 28.88 -1.78
CA PHE A 39 3.53 28.10 -2.75
C PHE A 39 3.87 28.48 -4.20
N VAL A 40 3.95 29.77 -4.49
CA VAL A 40 4.24 30.28 -5.84
C VAL A 40 5.72 30.12 -6.23
N THR A 41 6.63 30.24 -5.26
CA THR A 41 8.07 30.16 -5.50
C THR A 41 8.65 28.76 -5.29
N GLU A 42 7.81 27.80 -4.88
CA GLU A 42 8.22 26.47 -4.42
C GLU A 42 9.34 26.51 -3.36
N ASP A 43 9.37 27.55 -2.50
CA ASP A 43 10.43 27.71 -1.51
C ASP A 43 10.30 26.68 -0.38
N ARG A 44 11.38 25.92 -0.13
CA ARG A 44 11.47 24.76 0.78
C ARG A 44 12.32 25.02 2.03
N SER A 45 12.73 26.28 2.27
CA SER A 45 13.57 26.66 3.42
C SER A 45 12.93 26.34 4.79
N PRO A 46 13.70 25.96 5.84
CA PRO A 46 13.17 25.72 7.18
C PRO A 46 12.49 26.97 7.76
N SER A 47 11.24 26.85 8.23
CA SER A 47 10.49 27.95 8.85
C SER A 47 9.31 27.43 9.69
N CYS A 48 8.61 28.34 10.37
CA CYS A 48 7.36 28.07 11.09
C CYS A 48 6.09 28.02 10.20
N TYR A 49 6.21 28.32 8.91
CA TYR A 49 5.15 28.06 7.93
C TYR A 49 4.96 26.54 7.79
N PRO A 50 3.76 26.04 7.44
CA PRO A 50 3.50 24.61 7.48
C PRO A 50 4.42 23.92 6.48
N SER A 51 5.24 22.98 6.97
CA SER A 51 5.91 22.01 6.10
C SER A 51 4.80 21.20 5.46
N PHE A 52 4.65 21.32 4.15
CA PHE A 52 3.71 20.49 3.41
C PHE A 52 4.12 19.02 3.64
N ASP A 53 3.24 18.26 4.26
CA ASP A 53 3.57 16.94 4.78
C ASP A 53 3.53 15.88 3.67
N PHE A 54 4.61 15.82 2.88
CA PHE A 54 4.64 14.98 1.69
C PHE A 54 5.09 13.52 1.96
N GLN A 55 5.54 13.19 3.16
CA GLN A 55 6.09 11.85 3.45
C GLN A 55 5.06 10.74 3.63
N ASN A 56 3.78 11.06 3.79
CA ASN A 56 2.73 10.02 3.85
C ASN A 56 2.48 9.35 2.48
N LEU A 57 3.26 9.72 1.46
CA LEU A 57 3.01 9.32 0.08
C LEU A 57 3.86 8.16 -0.35
N TRP A 58 5.16 8.08 -0.08
CA TRP A 58 6.00 7.12 -0.79
C TRP A 58 6.14 5.76 -0.09
N GLY A 59 6.10 4.71 -0.88
CA GLY A 59 6.36 3.34 -0.47
C GLY A 59 7.24 2.59 -1.47
N VAL A 60 7.53 1.33 -1.16
CA VAL A 60 8.30 0.40 -1.98
C VAL A 60 7.40 -0.72 -2.51
N PHE A 61 7.64 -1.16 -3.75
CA PHE A 61 6.75 -2.06 -4.48
C PHE A 61 7.52 -3.06 -5.37
N LYS A 62 6.82 -4.12 -5.81
CA LYS A 62 7.25 -5.09 -6.82
C LYS A 62 6.08 -5.45 -7.73
N PRO A 63 6.33 -5.90 -8.98
CA PRO A 63 5.28 -6.32 -9.88
C PRO A 63 4.51 -7.53 -9.35
N THR A 64 3.22 -7.59 -9.66
CA THR A 64 2.37 -8.75 -9.35
C THR A 64 2.43 -9.84 -10.42
N PRO A 65 2.34 -11.12 -10.02
CA PRO A 65 2.35 -11.61 -8.63
C PRO A 65 3.79 -11.64 -8.09
N PRO A 66 4.10 -11.04 -6.92
CA PRO A 66 5.45 -11.14 -6.41
C PRO A 66 5.67 -12.55 -5.83
N SER A 67 6.65 -13.29 -6.37
CA SER A 67 7.14 -14.53 -5.75
C SER A 67 8.03 -14.28 -4.52
N ILE A 68 8.29 -13.01 -4.19
CA ILE A 68 9.18 -12.59 -3.10
C ILE A 68 8.53 -11.40 -2.36
N ILE A 69 8.40 -11.51 -1.04
CA ILE A 69 7.87 -10.47 -0.15
C ILE A 69 8.55 -9.12 -0.46
N THR A 70 7.72 -8.09 -0.63
CA THR A 70 8.18 -6.70 -0.75
C THR A 70 8.42 -6.16 0.65
N SER A 71 9.58 -5.60 0.93
CA SER A 71 9.87 -5.10 2.27
C SER A 71 10.92 -4.00 2.32
N VAL A 72 10.81 -3.14 3.34
CA VAL A 72 11.92 -2.32 3.84
C VAL A 72 12.55 -3.06 5.01
N ASN A 73 13.79 -3.54 4.85
CA ASN A 73 14.48 -4.32 5.89
C ASN A 73 15.38 -3.44 6.76
N ALA A 74 15.89 -2.35 6.20
CA ALA A 74 16.83 -1.46 6.88
C ALA A 74 16.55 -0.01 6.51
N MET A 75 16.72 0.88 7.49
CA MET A 75 16.50 2.31 7.33
C MET A 75 17.54 3.10 8.11
N THR A 76 17.99 4.21 7.52
CA THR A 76 18.81 5.21 8.20
C THR A 76 18.54 6.58 7.59
N SER A 77 19.27 7.60 8.03
CA SER A 77 19.13 8.96 7.49
C SER A 77 20.45 9.71 7.42
N TYR A 78 20.51 10.67 6.49
CA TYR A 78 21.64 11.56 6.28
C TYR A 78 21.11 12.94 5.84
N ASN A 79 21.43 14.01 6.59
CA ASN A 79 20.83 15.35 6.38
C ASN A 79 19.30 15.26 6.28
N ASP A 80 18.67 15.88 5.29
CA ASP A 80 17.22 15.82 5.05
C ASP A 80 16.82 14.63 4.17
N GLN A 81 17.48 13.47 4.32
CA GLN A 81 17.22 12.28 3.51
C GLN A 81 16.90 11.07 4.38
N ILE A 82 15.90 10.29 3.95
CA ILE A 82 15.58 8.96 4.46
C ILE A 82 16.13 7.94 3.47
N ILE A 83 16.95 7.01 3.98
CA ILE A 83 17.62 6.01 3.16
C ILE A 83 17.04 4.66 3.53
N VAL A 84 16.55 3.91 2.54
CA VAL A 84 15.96 2.59 2.74
C VAL A 84 16.69 1.53 1.93
N GLY A 85 16.87 0.37 2.55
CA GLY A 85 17.37 -0.85 1.94
C GLY A 85 16.38 -1.97 2.19
N GLY A 86 16.14 -2.83 1.21
CA GLY A 86 15.13 -3.85 1.36
C GLY A 86 14.97 -4.75 0.14
N SER A 87 13.79 -5.35 0.05
CA SER A 87 13.36 -6.23 -1.03
C SER A 87 12.29 -5.52 -1.85
N PHE A 88 12.69 -4.77 -2.88
CA PHE A 88 11.76 -4.04 -3.74
C PHE A 88 12.38 -3.72 -5.10
N GLN A 89 11.54 -3.42 -6.09
CA GLN A 89 11.95 -3.07 -7.46
C GLN A 89 11.48 -1.68 -7.90
N PHE A 90 10.52 -1.12 -7.17
CA PHE A 90 9.92 0.17 -7.45
C PHE A 90 9.74 0.99 -6.18
N VAL A 91 9.69 2.29 -6.35
CA VAL A 91 9.10 3.23 -5.39
C VAL A 91 7.96 3.97 -6.04
N GLY A 92 6.93 4.31 -5.28
CA GLY A 92 5.75 5.01 -5.80
C GLY A 92 4.88 5.62 -4.71
N PRO A 93 3.94 6.52 -5.07
CA PRO A 93 2.88 6.96 -4.18
C PRO A 93 1.99 5.80 -3.73
N SER A 94 1.93 5.56 -2.43
CA SER A 94 1.06 4.65 -1.73
C SER A 94 -0.40 5.13 -1.77
N THR A 95 -1.16 4.79 -2.82
CA THR A 95 -2.50 5.34 -3.07
C THR A 95 -3.65 4.53 -2.48
N GLY A 96 -3.46 3.21 -2.32
CA GLY A 96 -4.52 2.27 -2.00
C GLY A 96 -5.42 1.95 -3.20
N GLY A 97 -6.54 1.27 -2.93
CA GLY A 97 -7.43 0.71 -3.96
C GLY A 97 -8.16 1.74 -4.84
N ALA A 98 -7.96 3.03 -4.60
CA ALA A 98 -8.53 4.11 -5.40
C ALA A 98 -7.59 5.31 -5.53
N VAL A 99 -7.61 5.97 -6.68
CA VAL A 99 -6.66 7.04 -7.00
C VAL A 99 -7.27 8.12 -7.89
N TYR A 100 -6.84 9.37 -7.68
CA TYR A 100 -7.19 10.52 -8.51
C TYR A 100 -6.03 10.87 -9.42
N LEU A 101 -6.29 10.91 -10.73
CA LEU A 101 -5.28 11.09 -11.75
C LEU A 101 -5.64 12.26 -12.65
N GLU A 102 -4.63 13.04 -13.05
CA GLU A 102 -4.80 14.04 -14.09
C GLU A 102 -5.17 13.36 -15.42
N THR A 103 -6.26 13.77 -16.06
CA THR A 103 -6.73 13.17 -17.32
C THR A 103 -5.73 13.33 -18.46
N ALA A 104 -4.92 14.39 -18.44
CA ALA A 104 -3.94 14.66 -19.48
C ALA A 104 -2.69 13.78 -19.38
N THR A 105 -2.23 13.45 -18.17
CA THR A 105 -0.91 12.84 -17.94
C THR A 105 -0.97 11.49 -17.23
N GLY A 106 -2.05 11.20 -16.51
CA GLY A 106 -2.13 10.05 -15.60
C GLY A 106 -1.30 10.21 -14.33
N LYS A 107 -0.80 11.41 -14.01
CA LYS A 107 -0.10 11.67 -12.75
C LYS A 107 -1.08 11.79 -11.59
N VAL A 108 -0.68 11.31 -10.41
CA VAL A 108 -1.50 11.51 -9.21
C VAL A 108 -1.49 12.98 -8.81
N LEU A 109 -2.67 13.47 -8.44
CA LEU A 109 -2.81 14.77 -7.84
C LEU A 109 -2.12 14.83 -6.47
N PRO A 110 -1.42 15.94 -6.16
CA PRO A 110 -0.89 16.17 -4.82
C PRO A 110 -1.96 16.08 -3.73
N HIS A 111 -1.59 15.51 -2.57
CA HIS A 111 -2.45 15.32 -1.40
C HIS A 111 -3.28 16.55 -0.98
N ARG A 112 -2.76 17.76 -1.23
CA ARG A 112 -3.43 19.03 -0.87
C ARG A 112 -4.73 19.30 -1.64
N TYR A 113 -4.85 18.78 -2.87
CA TYR A 113 -6.06 18.95 -3.67
C TYR A 113 -7.10 17.89 -3.32
N CYS A 114 -6.60 16.70 -3.05
CA CYS A 114 -7.38 15.54 -2.70
C CYS A 114 -6.54 14.67 -1.77
N PRO A 115 -6.86 14.56 -0.48
CA PRO A 115 -6.16 13.61 0.35
C PRO A 115 -6.36 12.21 -0.22
N TYR A 116 -5.25 11.52 -0.51
CA TYR A 116 -5.29 10.12 -0.92
C TYR A 116 -6.24 9.35 0.00
N LEU A 117 -7.24 8.68 -0.59
CA LEU A 117 -8.25 7.95 0.18
C LEU A 117 -7.62 6.81 0.98
N LYS A 118 -6.46 6.30 0.54
CA LYS A 118 -5.68 5.26 1.23
C LYS A 118 -6.55 4.03 1.54
N VAL A 119 -7.45 3.70 0.61
CA VAL A 119 -8.42 2.61 0.76
C VAL A 119 -7.69 1.29 0.97
N VAL A 120 -8.05 0.58 2.04
CA VAL A 120 -7.49 -0.73 2.35
C VAL A 120 -8.45 -1.81 1.86
N GLY A 121 -8.00 -2.56 0.86
CA GLY A 121 -8.79 -3.56 0.12
C GLY A 121 -9.16 -3.08 -1.28
N GLY A 122 -9.94 -3.88 -1.99
CA GLY A 122 -10.32 -3.63 -3.38
C GLY A 122 -11.42 -2.60 -3.53
N THR A 123 -11.29 -1.69 -4.49
CA THR A 123 -12.38 -0.81 -4.95
C THR A 123 -12.67 -1.19 -6.39
N GLN A 124 -13.92 -1.48 -6.74
CA GLN A 124 -14.26 -2.09 -8.03
C GLN A 124 -15.16 -1.19 -8.87
N THR A 125 -16.00 -0.38 -8.21
CA THR A 125 -16.93 0.54 -8.88
C THR A 125 -16.96 1.89 -8.17
N ALA A 126 -17.29 2.94 -8.91
CA ALA A 126 -17.57 4.25 -8.38
C ALA A 126 -18.56 5.00 -9.25
N ILE A 127 -19.40 5.81 -8.63
CA ILE A 127 -20.34 6.67 -9.36
C ILE A 127 -20.37 8.08 -8.77
N SER A 128 -20.57 9.08 -9.63
CA SER A 128 -20.76 10.47 -9.20
C SER A 128 -21.98 10.60 -8.28
N ASP A 129 -21.87 11.44 -7.25
CA ASP A 129 -23.01 11.82 -6.41
C ASP A 129 -23.86 12.95 -7.04
N GLY A 130 -23.44 13.49 -8.19
CA GLY A 130 -24.09 14.63 -8.86
C GLY A 130 -23.88 15.99 -8.17
N SER A 131 -23.10 16.04 -7.09
CA SER A 131 -22.79 17.24 -6.28
C SER A 131 -21.27 17.50 -6.15
N GLY A 132 -20.44 16.76 -6.89
CA GLY A 132 -18.98 16.90 -6.94
C GLY A 132 -18.23 15.90 -6.05
N GLY A 133 -18.94 15.03 -5.34
CA GLY A 133 -18.42 13.84 -4.67
C GLY A 133 -18.74 12.57 -5.46
N PHE A 134 -18.63 11.42 -4.80
CA PHE A 134 -18.92 10.12 -5.38
C PHE A 134 -19.08 9.02 -4.34
N TYR A 135 -19.70 7.92 -4.76
CA TYR A 135 -19.72 6.67 -4.00
C TYR A 135 -18.66 5.72 -4.53
N ILE A 136 -18.07 4.92 -3.63
CA ILE A 136 -17.14 3.85 -3.99
C ILE A 136 -17.62 2.51 -3.45
N GLY A 137 -17.56 1.48 -4.28
CA GLY A 137 -17.93 0.11 -3.95
C GLY A 137 -16.77 -0.87 -4.15
N GLY A 138 -16.66 -1.89 -3.31
CA GLY A 138 -15.68 -2.97 -3.46
C GLY A 138 -15.65 -3.91 -2.26
N SER A 139 -14.48 -4.50 -2.01
CA SER A 139 -14.19 -5.43 -0.90
C SER A 139 -13.32 -4.79 0.20
N PHE A 140 -13.29 -3.46 0.27
CA PHE A 140 -12.47 -2.71 1.23
C PHE A 140 -13.09 -2.64 2.63
N PHE A 141 -12.25 -2.35 3.63
CA PHE A 141 -12.62 -2.29 5.05
C PHE A 141 -12.19 -0.99 5.76
N TRP A 142 -11.29 -0.20 5.15
CA TRP A 142 -10.94 1.13 5.64
C TRP A 142 -10.84 2.15 4.52
N VAL A 143 -11.28 3.37 4.81
CA VAL A 143 -11.13 4.57 3.97
C VAL A 143 -10.61 5.70 4.86
N GLN A 144 -9.51 6.34 4.48
CA GLN A 144 -8.87 7.44 5.23
C GLN A 144 -8.51 7.14 6.71
N GLY A 145 -8.40 5.87 7.09
CA GLY A 145 -8.15 5.43 8.46
C GLY A 145 -9.40 5.10 9.27
N GLU A 146 -10.59 5.25 8.69
CA GLU A 146 -11.87 4.90 9.32
C GLU A 146 -12.46 3.63 8.73
N GLU A 147 -13.19 2.87 9.55
CA GLU A 147 -13.87 1.64 9.12
C GLU A 147 -14.98 1.95 8.13
N ARG A 148 -14.92 1.32 6.95
CA ARG A 148 -15.94 1.35 5.91
C ARG A 148 -15.94 0.02 5.20
N TYR A 149 -17.07 -0.68 5.19
CA TYR A 149 -17.15 -2.08 4.76
C TYR A 149 -17.81 -2.18 3.39
N GLY A 150 -17.00 -2.14 2.34
CA GLY A 150 -17.37 -2.34 0.94
C GLY A 150 -18.16 -1.22 0.26
N LEU A 151 -18.64 -0.21 1.01
CA LEU A 151 -19.32 0.96 0.45
C LEU A 151 -18.97 2.22 1.26
N ALA A 152 -18.65 3.31 0.58
CA ALA A 152 -18.40 4.62 1.19
C ALA A 152 -18.84 5.76 0.28
N HIS A 153 -19.25 6.87 0.90
CA HIS A 153 -19.53 8.13 0.21
C HIS A 153 -18.39 9.11 0.48
N ILE A 154 -17.90 9.75 -0.57
CA ILE A 154 -16.80 10.70 -0.56
C ILE A 154 -17.34 12.06 -1.02
N LEU A 155 -17.28 13.04 -0.13
CA LEU A 155 -17.72 14.41 -0.39
C LEU A 155 -16.72 15.14 -1.32
N PRO A 156 -17.14 16.28 -1.93
CA PRO A 156 -16.23 17.17 -2.63
C PRO A 156 -14.97 17.49 -1.81
N GLY A 157 -13.80 17.50 -2.46
CA GLY A 157 -12.51 17.65 -1.77
C GLY A 157 -12.02 16.36 -1.09
N CYS A 158 -12.58 15.22 -1.49
CA CYS A 158 -12.16 13.87 -1.09
C CYS A 158 -12.27 13.62 0.41
N GLN A 159 -13.30 14.17 1.06
CA GLN A 159 -13.52 13.93 2.47
C GLN A 159 -14.46 12.74 2.64
N LEU A 160 -14.11 11.80 3.51
CA LEU A 160 -15.01 10.72 3.86
C LEU A 160 -16.29 11.28 4.53
N ASP A 161 -17.45 10.95 3.95
CA ASP A 161 -18.72 11.24 4.60
C ASP A 161 -18.91 10.32 5.81
N ARG A 162 -19.13 10.93 6.97
CA ARG A 162 -19.37 10.20 8.24
C ARG A 162 -20.85 9.99 8.51
N ASN A 163 -21.74 10.70 7.81
CA ASN A 163 -23.18 10.51 7.93
C ASN A 163 -23.65 9.32 7.11
N PHE A 164 -22.97 9.02 6.00
CA PHE A 164 -23.16 7.81 5.24
C PHE A 164 -22.39 6.64 5.86
N ASN A 165 -23.10 5.71 6.49
CA ASN A 165 -22.48 4.55 7.11
C ASN A 165 -23.33 3.29 6.91
N VAL A 166 -22.67 2.24 6.44
CA VAL A 166 -23.30 0.94 6.19
C VAL A 166 -22.93 -0.06 7.28
N PRO A 167 -23.78 -1.06 7.55
CA PRO A 167 -23.49 -2.11 8.52
C PRO A 167 -22.20 -2.87 8.19
N LYS A 168 -21.46 -3.25 9.24
CA LYS A 168 -20.21 -4.00 9.15
C LYS A 168 -20.44 -5.37 8.51
N ASP A 169 -19.72 -5.62 7.43
CA ASP A 169 -19.70 -6.90 6.73
C ASP A 169 -18.35 -7.06 6.03
N ILE A 170 -17.52 -7.98 6.53
CA ILE A 170 -16.19 -8.25 5.99
C ILE A 170 -16.23 -9.13 4.73
N SER A 171 -17.38 -9.71 4.41
CA SER A 171 -17.60 -10.55 3.23
C SER A 171 -18.20 -9.80 2.05
N ARG A 172 -18.61 -8.54 2.25
CA ARG A 172 -19.24 -7.71 1.23
C ARG A 172 -18.24 -7.35 0.13
N GLU A 173 -18.66 -7.58 -1.10
CA GLU A 173 -18.02 -7.09 -2.30
C GLU A 173 -19.06 -6.37 -3.16
N VAL A 174 -19.00 -5.04 -3.20
CA VAL A 174 -19.85 -4.23 -4.08
C VAL A 174 -19.23 -4.12 -5.46
N ARG A 175 -19.97 -4.52 -6.49
CA ARG A 175 -19.51 -4.56 -7.89
C ARG A 175 -20.20 -3.56 -8.80
N ALA A 176 -21.43 -3.16 -8.46
CA ALA A 176 -22.24 -2.26 -9.25
C ALA A 176 -22.93 -1.22 -8.36
N LEU A 177 -23.01 0.01 -8.85
CA LEU A 177 -23.71 1.11 -8.19
C LEU A 177 -24.57 1.84 -9.21
N LEU A 178 -25.81 2.16 -8.83
CA LEU A 178 -26.67 3.04 -9.62
C LEU A 178 -27.36 4.04 -8.70
N LEU A 179 -27.31 5.32 -9.05
CA LEU A 179 -27.93 6.40 -8.30
C LEU A 179 -29.21 6.87 -9.00
N MET A 180 -30.32 6.95 -8.25
CA MET A 180 -31.57 7.50 -8.75
C MET A 180 -32.33 8.26 -7.65
N GLY A 181 -32.49 9.57 -7.83
CA GLY A 181 -33.14 10.43 -6.83
C GLY A 181 -32.44 10.36 -5.47
N ASP A 182 -33.20 9.98 -4.44
CA ASP A 182 -32.71 9.78 -3.06
C ASP A 182 -32.26 8.34 -2.77
N SER A 183 -32.23 7.48 -3.79
CA SER A 183 -31.91 6.06 -3.66
C SER A 183 -30.58 5.71 -4.32
N LEU A 184 -29.79 4.89 -3.63
CA LEU A 184 -28.60 4.23 -4.15
C LEU A 184 -28.88 2.72 -4.26
N TYR A 185 -28.83 2.18 -5.47
CA TYR A 185 -28.94 0.75 -5.73
C TYR A 185 -27.54 0.16 -5.74
N VAL A 186 -27.36 -0.93 -5.01
CA VAL A 186 -26.05 -1.54 -4.75
C VAL A 186 -26.12 -3.00 -5.15
N GLY A 187 -25.38 -3.36 -6.20
CA GLY A 187 -25.23 -4.71 -6.72
C GLY A 187 -23.86 -5.30 -6.36
N GLY A 188 -23.79 -6.60 -6.12
CA GLY A 188 -22.51 -7.25 -5.88
C GLY A 188 -22.63 -8.66 -5.32
N LEU A 189 -21.54 -9.12 -4.71
CA LEU A 189 -21.45 -10.35 -3.96
C LEU A 189 -21.54 -10.03 -2.47
N PHE A 190 -22.72 -10.23 -1.90
CA PHE A 190 -22.94 -10.18 -0.45
C PHE A 190 -24.10 -11.10 -0.08
N PRO A 191 -23.91 -12.02 0.88
CA PRO A 191 -24.90 -13.06 1.20
C PRO A 191 -26.11 -12.51 1.97
N THR A 192 -25.97 -11.33 2.59
CA THR A 192 -26.98 -10.61 3.37
C THR A 192 -26.63 -9.12 3.41
N TRP A 193 -27.60 -8.26 3.73
CA TRP A 193 -27.33 -6.88 4.10
C TRP A 193 -27.86 -6.59 5.51
N SER A 194 -26.95 -6.59 6.50
CA SER A 194 -27.32 -6.52 7.91
C SER A 194 -28.23 -7.70 8.32
N ASP A 195 -29.30 -7.44 9.07
CA ASP A 195 -30.29 -8.45 9.47
C ASP A 195 -31.33 -8.73 8.37
N SER A 196 -31.24 -8.06 7.22
CA SER A 196 -32.11 -8.35 6.08
C SER A 196 -31.60 -9.58 5.32
N ASN A 197 -32.53 -10.45 4.92
CA ASN A 197 -32.24 -11.57 4.01
C ASN A 197 -32.05 -11.13 2.55
N GLN A 198 -31.95 -9.82 2.27
CA GLN A 198 -31.73 -9.32 0.91
C GLN A 198 -30.31 -9.63 0.47
N LYS A 199 -30.20 -10.27 -0.70
CA LYS A 199 -28.95 -10.78 -1.25
C LYS A 199 -28.63 -10.09 -2.56
N PHE A 200 -27.35 -9.84 -2.80
CA PHE A 200 -26.75 -9.39 -4.07
C PHE A 200 -27.24 -8.06 -4.66
N LEU A 201 -28.43 -7.57 -4.31
CA LEU A 201 -29.00 -6.29 -4.75
C LEU A 201 -29.86 -5.66 -3.66
N VAL A 202 -29.49 -4.46 -3.22
CA VAL A 202 -30.23 -3.68 -2.21
C VAL A 202 -30.47 -2.25 -2.68
N ARG A 203 -31.47 -1.59 -2.08
CA ARG A 203 -31.68 -0.14 -2.19
C ARG A 203 -31.34 0.52 -0.85
N LEU A 204 -30.54 1.56 -0.89
CA LEU A 204 -30.13 2.34 0.27
C LEU A 204 -30.60 3.79 0.14
N ASN A 205 -30.83 4.43 1.27
CA ASN A 205 -30.88 5.88 1.34
C ASN A 205 -29.50 6.43 1.00
N ARG A 206 -29.42 7.27 -0.04
CA ARG A 206 -28.14 7.76 -0.56
C ARG A 206 -27.37 8.66 0.43
N TYR A 207 -28.03 9.26 1.42
CA TYR A 207 -27.39 10.18 2.36
C TYR A 207 -26.90 9.48 3.62
N THR A 208 -27.58 8.42 4.06
CA THR A 208 -27.29 7.75 5.32
C THR A 208 -26.69 6.35 5.17
N GLY A 209 -26.89 5.70 4.02
CA GLY A 209 -26.53 4.29 3.81
C GLY A 209 -27.50 3.30 4.45
N ALA A 210 -28.61 3.79 5.03
CA ALA A 210 -29.65 2.94 5.61
C ALA A 210 -30.38 2.15 4.53
N ILE A 211 -30.61 0.85 4.78
CA ILE A 211 -31.35 -0.02 3.87
C ILE A 211 -32.83 0.36 3.80
N ASP A 212 -33.39 0.35 2.59
CA ASP A 212 -34.80 0.52 2.32
C ASP A 212 -35.46 -0.82 1.98
N ASN A 213 -36.15 -1.40 2.96
CA ASN A 213 -36.78 -2.71 2.84
C ASN A 213 -38.02 -2.75 1.93
N SER A 214 -38.51 -1.61 1.43
CA SER A 214 -39.65 -1.60 0.51
C SER A 214 -39.28 -2.01 -0.92
N PHE A 215 -37.98 -2.02 -1.24
CA PHE A 215 -37.43 -2.66 -2.42
C PHE A 215 -36.91 -4.06 -2.08
N ASN A 216 -37.35 -5.10 -2.79
CA ASN A 216 -36.80 -6.45 -2.65
C ASN A 216 -36.69 -7.14 -4.01
N ALA A 217 -35.46 -7.28 -4.50
CA ALA A 217 -35.18 -7.91 -5.77
C ALA A 217 -35.28 -9.44 -5.76
N ASN A 218 -35.36 -10.11 -4.60
CA ASN A 218 -35.45 -11.59 -4.50
C ASN A 218 -34.51 -12.32 -5.48
N VAL A 219 -33.23 -11.90 -5.54
CA VAL A 219 -32.21 -12.57 -6.35
C VAL A 219 -32.04 -13.99 -5.81
N ASP A 220 -31.93 -14.97 -6.71
CA ASP A 220 -31.74 -16.34 -6.26
C ASP A 220 -30.49 -16.49 -5.38
N PRO A 221 -30.51 -17.38 -4.38
CA PRO A 221 -29.43 -17.50 -3.42
C PRO A 221 -28.20 -18.24 -3.95
N ALA A 222 -28.26 -18.82 -5.15
CA ALA A 222 -27.19 -19.59 -5.77
C ALA A 222 -26.34 -18.74 -6.73
N ALA A 223 -26.78 -17.52 -7.05
CA ALA A 223 -26.09 -16.58 -7.91
C ALA A 223 -24.70 -16.20 -7.37
N SER A 224 -23.77 -15.96 -8.29
CA SER A 224 -22.43 -15.44 -7.96
C SER A 224 -22.38 -13.91 -7.80
N GLY A 225 -23.51 -13.22 -7.97
CA GLY A 225 -23.66 -11.79 -7.73
C GLY A 225 -24.38 -11.03 -8.84
N VAL A 226 -24.60 -9.73 -8.58
CA VAL A 226 -24.96 -8.72 -9.58
C VAL A 226 -23.68 -7.99 -9.96
N PHE A 227 -23.37 -7.97 -11.26
CA PHE A 227 -22.12 -7.44 -11.79
C PHE A 227 -22.26 -6.04 -12.37
N ASP A 228 -23.45 -5.70 -12.87
CA ASP A 228 -23.70 -4.36 -13.40
C ASP A 228 -25.17 -3.92 -13.26
N LEU A 229 -25.39 -2.61 -13.21
CA LEU A 229 -26.69 -1.95 -13.03
C LEU A 229 -26.82 -0.75 -13.97
N GLU A 230 -27.92 -0.68 -14.71
CA GLU A 230 -28.13 0.38 -15.69
C GLU A 230 -29.59 0.89 -15.69
N THR A 231 -29.86 2.05 -16.28
CA THR A 231 -31.22 2.61 -16.35
C THR A 231 -31.55 3.40 -17.61
N ASP A 232 -32.81 3.25 -18.05
CA ASP A 232 -33.46 4.12 -19.04
C ASP A 232 -34.19 5.33 -18.40
N GLY A 233 -34.04 5.51 -17.08
CA GLY A 233 -34.75 6.49 -16.26
C GLY A 233 -36.13 6.04 -15.76
N GLN A 234 -36.65 4.90 -16.22
CA GLN A 234 -37.97 4.38 -15.85
C GLN A 234 -37.89 3.05 -15.09
N ALA A 235 -36.92 2.20 -15.41
CA ALA A 235 -36.69 0.93 -14.76
C ALA A 235 -35.20 0.68 -14.45
N LEU A 236 -34.97 -0.25 -13.52
CA LEU A 236 -33.65 -0.76 -13.18
C LEU A 236 -33.35 -1.97 -14.06
N TYR A 237 -32.25 -1.93 -14.80
CA TYR A 237 -31.74 -3.08 -15.52
C TYR A 237 -30.59 -3.70 -14.72
N VAL A 238 -30.63 -5.02 -14.58
CA VAL A 238 -29.72 -5.77 -13.71
C VAL A 238 -29.01 -6.83 -14.53
N CYS A 239 -27.68 -6.88 -14.42
CA CYS A 239 -26.80 -7.81 -15.11
C CYS A 239 -26.04 -8.66 -14.07
N GLY A 240 -26.04 -9.99 -14.20
CA GLY A 240 -25.37 -10.90 -13.28
C GLY A 240 -25.34 -12.37 -13.68
N ASP A 241 -25.14 -13.26 -12.70
CA ASP A 241 -25.12 -14.74 -12.84
C ASP A 241 -26.41 -15.41 -12.33
N PHE A 242 -27.42 -14.63 -11.96
CA PHE A 242 -28.66 -15.17 -11.41
C PHE A 242 -29.48 -15.95 -12.47
N THR A 243 -30.25 -16.93 -11.99
CA THR A 243 -31.23 -17.74 -12.72
C THR A 243 -32.68 -17.33 -12.42
N SER A 244 -32.91 -16.65 -11.30
CA SER A 244 -34.20 -15.99 -11.00
C SER A 244 -34.00 -14.70 -10.21
N ILE A 245 -34.90 -13.74 -10.44
CA ILE A 245 -34.89 -12.41 -9.83
C ILE A 245 -36.28 -11.77 -9.92
N GLY A 246 -36.58 -10.86 -9.00
CA GLY A 246 -37.82 -10.11 -8.91
C GLY A 246 -39.06 -10.96 -8.71
N GLY A 247 -38.89 -12.19 -8.20
CA GLY A 247 -39.95 -13.20 -8.03
C GLY A 247 -40.24 -14.05 -9.28
N GLY A 248 -39.47 -13.93 -10.36
CA GLY A 248 -39.65 -14.69 -11.60
C GLY A 248 -38.37 -15.38 -12.10
N ALA A 249 -38.53 -16.37 -12.98
CA ALA A 249 -37.42 -17.09 -13.60
C ALA A 249 -36.86 -16.29 -14.79
N GLN A 250 -35.97 -15.34 -14.50
CA GLN A 250 -35.24 -14.54 -15.48
C GLN A 250 -33.74 -14.71 -15.24
N ARG A 251 -33.01 -15.18 -16.25
CA ARG A 251 -31.57 -15.48 -16.16
C ARG A 251 -30.74 -14.32 -16.67
N GLY A 252 -29.69 -13.96 -15.93
CA GLY A 252 -28.58 -13.10 -16.35
C GLY A 252 -28.90 -11.61 -16.48
N ILE A 253 -30.02 -11.27 -17.13
CA ILE A 253 -30.44 -9.89 -17.40
C ILE A 253 -31.92 -9.74 -17.06
N ALA A 254 -32.25 -8.73 -16.24
CA ALA A 254 -33.63 -8.47 -15.83
C ALA A 254 -33.95 -6.98 -15.80
N LYS A 255 -35.23 -6.66 -16.02
CA LYS A 255 -35.81 -5.32 -15.86
C LYS A 255 -36.69 -5.30 -14.62
N LEU A 256 -36.37 -4.47 -13.64
CA LEU A 256 -37.04 -4.39 -12.34
C LEU A 256 -37.66 -3.01 -12.08
N SER A 257 -38.74 -3.00 -11.31
CA SER A 257 -39.31 -1.77 -10.76
C SER A 257 -38.36 -1.13 -9.74
N PHE A 258 -38.08 0.16 -9.91
CA PHE A 258 -37.33 0.95 -8.93
C PHE A 258 -37.95 0.94 -7.54
N HIS A 259 -39.29 0.86 -7.47
CA HIS A 259 -40.05 0.99 -6.23
C HIS A 259 -40.04 -0.30 -5.40
N SER A 260 -40.28 -1.44 -6.05
CA SER A 260 -40.54 -2.72 -5.38
C SER A 260 -39.46 -3.78 -5.61
N GLY A 261 -38.65 -3.66 -6.67
CA GLY A 261 -37.76 -4.73 -7.12
C GLY A 261 -38.46 -5.87 -7.85
N SER A 262 -39.76 -5.73 -8.15
CA SER A 262 -40.52 -6.75 -8.91
C SER A 262 -40.12 -6.76 -10.38
N LEU A 263 -40.07 -7.97 -10.96
CA LEU A 263 -39.75 -8.19 -12.38
C LEU A 263 -40.84 -7.63 -13.31
N PHE A 264 -40.43 -6.89 -14.35
CA PHE A 264 -41.30 -6.58 -15.49
C PHE A 264 -41.36 -7.79 -16.43
N SER A 265 -42.41 -8.62 -16.31
CA SER A 265 -42.55 -9.86 -17.09
C SER A 265 -42.64 -9.66 -18.60
N SER A 266 -42.92 -8.44 -19.07
CA SER A 266 -42.86 -8.10 -20.50
C SER A 266 -41.43 -8.09 -21.05
N PHE A 267 -40.42 -7.85 -20.20
CA PHE A 267 -39.01 -7.94 -20.54
C PHE A 267 -38.53 -9.38 -20.33
N SER A 268 -38.45 -10.16 -21.41
CA SER A 268 -38.21 -11.61 -21.34
C SER A 268 -37.17 -12.09 -22.37
N PRO A 269 -35.92 -11.58 -22.35
CA PRO A 269 -34.86 -12.12 -23.19
C PRO A 269 -34.52 -13.56 -22.79
N ILE A 270 -34.31 -14.45 -23.77
CA ILE A 270 -34.10 -15.89 -23.55
C ILE A 270 -32.61 -16.20 -23.39
N ILE A 271 -32.05 -16.04 -22.19
CA ILE A 271 -30.65 -16.37 -21.92
C ILE A 271 -30.56 -17.80 -21.37
N THR A 272 -29.85 -18.68 -22.09
CA THR A 272 -29.80 -20.11 -21.77
C THR A 272 -28.59 -20.52 -20.94
N SER A 273 -27.50 -19.75 -20.95
CA SER A 273 -26.30 -20.02 -20.15
C SER A 273 -25.36 -18.80 -20.09
N GLY A 274 -24.39 -18.84 -19.18
CA GLY A 274 -23.40 -17.79 -18.97
C GLY A 274 -23.88 -16.66 -18.07
N THR A 275 -22.95 -15.74 -17.85
CA THR A 275 -22.94 -14.63 -16.92
C THR A 275 -22.93 -13.33 -17.71
N CYS A 276 -23.80 -12.41 -17.33
CA CYS A 276 -23.72 -11.03 -17.78
C CYS A 276 -22.67 -10.30 -16.93
N LEU A 277 -21.63 -9.74 -17.56
CA LEU A 277 -20.53 -9.05 -16.88
C LEU A 277 -20.60 -7.53 -17.01
N ASP A 278 -21.11 -7.01 -18.12
CA ASP A 278 -21.24 -5.58 -18.38
C ASP A 278 -22.52 -5.32 -19.22
N LEU A 279 -23.22 -4.25 -18.89
CA LEU A 279 -24.48 -3.83 -19.52
C LEU A 279 -24.47 -2.32 -19.77
N TYR A 280 -24.24 -1.93 -21.02
CA TYR A 280 -24.18 -0.52 -21.41
C TYR A 280 -25.49 -0.05 -22.04
N TYR A 281 -26.09 1.02 -21.50
CA TYR A 281 -27.23 1.70 -22.14
C TYR A 281 -26.75 2.77 -23.11
N GLY A 282 -27.13 2.60 -24.37
CA GLY A 282 -26.76 3.49 -25.45
C GLY A 282 -27.85 3.61 -26.50
N THR A 283 -27.45 3.82 -27.74
CA THR A 283 -28.38 3.90 -28.86
C THR A 283 -27.95 3.03 -30.02
N ASP A 284 -28.90 2.50 -30.79
CA ASP A 284 -28.64 1.87 -32.08
C ASP A 284 -28.15 2.88 -33.13
N ALA A 285 -27.86 2.41 -34.35
CA ALA A 285 -27.38 3.26 -35.45
C ALA A 285 -28.39 4.35 -35.90
N ASN A 286 -29.66 4.24 -35.50
CA ASN A 286 -30.71 5.22 -35.80
C ASN A 286 -30.96 6.19 -34.62
N GLY A 287 -30.24 6.04 -33.51
CA GLY A 287 -30.42 6.84 -32.29
C GLY A 287 -31.54 6.33 -31.38
N SER A 288 -32.09 5.13 -31.62
CA SER A 288 -33.08 4.52 -30.72
C SER A 288 -32.41 3.86 -29.52
N PRO A 289 -33.00 3.92 -28.31
CA PRO A 289 -32.45 3.27 -27.13
C PRO A 289 -32.13 1.78 -27.33
N ASN A 290 -30.95 1.36 -26.90
CA ASN A 290 -30.47 -0.02 -27.01
C ASN A 290 -29.52 -0.37 -25.85
N PHE A 291 -29.51 -1.63 -25.44
CA PHE A 291 -28.55 -2.15 -24.46
C PHE A 291 -27.53 -3.04 -25.15
N PHE A 292 -26.24 -2.81 -24.91
CA PHE A 292 -25.17 -3.71 -25.33
C PHE A 292 -24.70 -4.53 -24.14
N VAL A 293 -24.55 -5.83 -24.35
CA VAL A 293 -24.31 -6.79 -23.28
C VAL A 293 -23.00 -7.52 -23.56
N GLY A 294 -22.11 -7.54 -22.57
CA GLY A 294 -20.88 -8.34 -22.56
C GLY A 294 -20.91 -9.41 -21.47
N GLY A 295 -20.29 -10.56 -21.73
CA GLY A 295 -20.22 -11.62 -20.74
C GLY A 295 -19.48 -12.88 -21.19
N ASP A 296 -19.75 -14.00 -20.52
CA ASP A 296 -19.22 -15.33 -20.87
C ASP A 296 -20.29 -16.26 -21.50
N PHE A 297 -21.34 -15.70 -22.09
CA PHE A 297 -22.47 -16.40 -22.70
C PHE A 297 -22.06 -17.48 -23.72
N LEU A 298 -22.61 -18.70 -23.58
CA LEU A 298 -22.37 -19.82 -24.48
C LEU A 298 -23.59 -20.10 -25.38
N ALA A 299 -23.32 -20.36 -26.66
CA ALA A 299 -24.30 -20.63 -27.73
C ALA A 299 -25.39 -19.53 -27.91
N THR A 300 -25.83 -19.30 -29.14
CA THR A 300 -26.79 -18.24 -29.55
C THR A 300 -26.26 -16.78 -29.47
N TYR A 301 -25.48 -16.40 -28.45
CA TYR A 301 -25.15 -14.98 -28.17
C TYR A 301 -23.66 -14.58 -28.34
N ASN A 302 -22.78 -15.55 -28.59
CA ASN A 302 -21.34 -15.36 -28.86
C ASN A 302 -20.66 -14.28 -27.98
N TYR A 303 -20.85 -14.34 -26.65
CA TYR A 303 -20.20 -13.45 -25.65
C TYR A 303 -20.54 -11.95 -25.70
N ALA A 304 -21.13 -11.44 -26.79
CA ALA A 304 -21.64 -10.07 -26.88
C ALA A 304 -22.86 -9.95 -27.82
N PHE A 305 -23.88 -9.24 -27.38
CA PHE A 305 -25.13 -9.04 -28.12
C PHE A 305 -25.83 -7.75 -27.69
N SER A 306 -26.95 -7.39 -28.32
CA SER A 306 -27.77 -6.27 -27.85
C SER A 306 -29.27 -6.58 -27.78
N ILE A 307 -29.95 -5.81 -26.93
CA ILE A 307 -31.37 -5.98 -26.59
C ILE A 307 -32.03 -4.60 -26.54
N PHE A 308 -33.22 -4.49 -27.09
CA PHE A 308 -34.05 -3.30 -26.90
C PHE A 308 -34.57 -3.21 -25.46
N PRO A 309 -34.96 -2.01 -24.98
CA PRO A 309 -35.51 -1.81 -23.64
C PRO A 309 -36.78 -2.61 -23.30
N ASP A 310 -37.45 -3.17 -24.31
CA ASP A 310 -38.60 -4.05 -24.18
C ASP A 310 -38.23 -5.54 -24.01
N GLY A 311 -36.95 -5.89 -24.13
CA GLY A 311 -36.44 -7.25 -23.98
C GLY A 311 -36.29 -8.03 -25.29
N THR A 312 -36.62 -7.42 -26.43
CA THR A 312 -36.44 -8.05 -27.73
C THR A 312 -34.97 -7.99 -28.16
N LEU A 313 -34.44 -9.14 -28.59
CA LEU A 313 -33.07 -9.25 -29.10
C LEU A 313 -32.94 -8.58 -30.46
N THR A 314 -31.86 -7.85 -30.69
CA THR A 314 -31.57 -7.27 -32.00
C THR A 314 -30.81 -8.26 -32.89
N THR A 315 -30.55 -7.88 -34.14
CA THR A 315 -29.67 -8.63 -35.05
C THR A 315 -28.18 -8.35 -34.84
N TRP A 316 -27.82 -7.42 -33.95
CA TRP A 316 -26.43 -7.07 -33.70
C TRP A 316 -25.74 -8.18 -32.88
N ASN A 317 -24.76 -8.83 -33.51
CA ASN A 317 -23.95 -9.89 -32.92
C ASN A 317 -22.54 -9.84 -33.53
N PRO A 318 -21.55 -9.22 -32.85
CA PRO A 318 -20.20 -9.09 -33.37
C PRO A 318 -19.40 -10.40 -33.38
N GLY A 319 -19.88 -11.44 -32.68
CA GLY A 319 -19.26 -12.77 -32.68
C GLY A 319 -17.85 -12.89 -32.10
N PRO A 320 -17.48 -12.27 -30.95
CA PRO A 320 -16.25 -12.62 -30.26
C PRO A 320 -16.19 -14.12 -29.94
N ASN A 321 -14.98 -14.69 -29.81
CA ASN A 321 -14.79 -16.11 -29.50
C ASN A 321 -14.46 -16.40 -28.02
N GLY A 322 -14.46 -15.39 -27.17
CA GLY A 322 -14.15 -15.49 -25.76
C GLY A 322 -14.82 -14.39 -24.95
N GLN A 323 -14.65 -14.45 -23.63
CA GLN A 323 -15.31 -13.57 -22.66
C GLN A 323 -15.10 -12.09 -23.01
N VAL A 324 -16.19 -11.33 -23.00
CA VAL A 324 -16.18 -9.87 -23.08
C VAL A 324 -16.40 -9.33 -21.66
N ASN A 325 -15.38 -8.68 -21.12
CA ASN A 325 -15.40 -8.14 -19.76
C ASN A 325 -16.07 -6.77 -19.70
N SER A 326 -15.93 -5.97 -20.76
CA SER A 326 -16.52 -4.64 -20.80
C SER A 326 -16.87 -4.17 -22.21
N ILE A 327 -17.97 -3.41 -22.32
CA ILE A 327 -18.51 -2.83 -23.54
C ILE A 327 -18.80 -1.35 -23.32
N GLN A 328 -18.39 -0.50 -24.26
CA GLN A 328 -18.68 0.93 -24.23
C GLN A 328 -19.01 1.44 -25.63
N GLN A 329 -19.85 2.47 -25.72
CA GLN A 329 -20.21 3.13 -26.98
C GLN A 329 -19.61 4.52 -27.07
N TYR A 330 -19.12 4.88 -28.27
CA TYR A 330 -18.89 6.27 -28.65
C TYR A 330 -19.40 6.49 -30.07
N ASN A 331 -20.41 7.35 -30.22
CA ASN A 331 -21.12 7.56 -31.49
C ASN A 331 -21.57 6.22 -32.12
N ASN A 332 -21.19 5.95 -33.37
CA ASN A 332 -21.58 4.73 -34.10
C ASN A 332 -20.60 3.56 -33.93
N THR A 333 -19.71 3.63 -32.94
CA THR A 333 -18.67 2.63 -32.66
C THR A 333 -18.90 2.00 -31.29
N ILE A 334 -18.87 0.67 -31.22
CA ILE A 334 -18.90 -0.12 -29.99
C ILE A 334 -17.51 -0.69 -29.74
N TYR A 335 -16.99 -0.50 -28.54
CA TYR A 335 -15.70 -1.01 -28.10
C TYR A 335 -15.90 -2.25 -27.23
N LEU A 336 -15.14 -3.31 -27.50
CA LEU A 336 -15.19 -4.58 -26.78
C LEU A 336 -13.83 -4.83 -26.13
N GLY A 337 -13.80 -4.96 -24.80
CA GLY A 337 -12.62 -5.34 -24.02
C GLY A 337 -12.84 -6.69 -23.35
N GLY A 338 -11.86 -7.60 -23.43
CA GLY A 338 -12.05 -8.94 -22.89
C GLY A 338 -10.86 -9.89 -23.04
N GLN A 339 -11.20 -11.18 -23.04
CA GLN A 339 -10.30 -12.33 -23.21
C GLN A 339 -10.69 -13.12 -24.48
N PHE A 340 -10.63 -12.47 -25.63
CA PHE A 340 -10.95 -13.05 -26.93
C PHE A 340 -9.77 -12.93 -27.89
N THR A 341 -9.72 -13.77 -28.92
CA THR A 341 -8.69 -13.77 -29.98
C THR A 341 -9.26 -13.53 -31.38
N LEU A 342 -10.58 -13.61 -31.52
CA LEU A 342 -11.33 -13.35 -32.74
C LEU A 342 -12.56 -12.51 -32.43
N VAL A 343 -12.96 -11.68 -33.39
CA VAL A 343 -14.29 -11.06 -33.49
C VAL A 343 -14.83 -11.35 -34.88
N GLY A 344 -15.91 -12.13 -34.95
CA GLY A 344 -16.38 -12.75 -36.17
C GLY A 344 -15.32 -13.70 -36.74
N VAL A 345 -14.83 -13.41 -37.94
CA VAL A 345 -13.76 -14.17 -38.60
C VAL A 345 -12.40 -13.47 -38.55
N SER A 346 -12.33 -12.27 -37.95
CA SER A 346 -11.13 -11.44 -37.94
C SER A 346 -10.31 -11.66 -36.66
N ALA A 347 -9.00 -11.80 -36.81
CA ALA A 347 -8.05 -11.83 -35.69
C ALA A 347 -8.10 -10.50 -34.93
N ALA A 348 -8.59 -10.57 -33.69
CA ALA A 348 -8.71 -9.43 -32.80
C ALA A 348 -8.51 -9.91 -31.36
N ALA A 349 -7.35 -9.60 -30.79
CA ALA A 349 -7.01 -10.05 -29.45
C ALA A 349 -7.31 -8.98 -28.41
N ASN A 350 -8.06 -9.35 -27.38
CA ASN A 350 -8.33 -8.62 -26.13
C ASN A 350 -9.08 -7.27 -26.23
N PHE A 351 -8.96 -6.56 -27.35
CA PHE A 351 -9.58 -5.27 -27.58
C PHE A 351 -9.91 -5.05 -29.07
N ALA A 352 -11.16 -4.72 -29.36
CA ALA A 352 -11.65 -4.48 -30.72
C ALA A 352 -12.71 -3.38 -30.74
N SER A 353 -12.91 -2.76 -31.91
CA SER A 353 -14.08 -1.91 -32.15
C SER A 353 -14.92 -2.46 -33.30
N VAL A 354 -16.24 -2.33 -33.17
CA VAL A 354 -17.23 -2.82 -34.11
C VAL A 354 -18.27 -1.74 -34.41
N ASN A 355 -18.91 -1.87 -35.57
CA ASN A 355 -19.97 -0.97 -35.99
C ASN A 355 -21.24 -1.22 -35.17
N ASN A 356 -21.85 -0.14 -34.68
CA ASN A 356 -23.06 -0.20 -33.88
C ASN A 356 -24.29 -0.75 -34.64
N GLY A 357 -24.40 -0.52 -35.95
CA GLY A 357 -25.51 -1.03 -36.75
C GLY A 357 -25.37 -2.48 -37.17
N THR A 358 -24.16 -2.92 -37.54
CA THR A 358 -23.94 -4.23 -38.17
C THR A 358 -23.24 -5.26 -37.28
N GLY A 359 -22.56 -4.84 -36.22
CA GLY A 359 -21.64 -5.68 -35.46
C GLY A 359 -20.34 -6.02 -36.21
N GLY A 360 -20.18 -5.53 -37.43
CA GLY A 360 -18.98 -5.75 -38.24
C GLY A 360 -17.77 -5.02 -37.67
N ILE A 361 -16.60 -5.63 -37.76
CA ILE A 361 -15.36 -5.08 -37.21
C ILE A 361 -14.94 -3.77 -37.90
N ILE A 362 -14.56 -2.76 -37.11
CA ILE A 362 -13.97 -1.50 -37.57
C ILE A 362 -12.45 -1.58 -37.43
N THR A 363 -11.96 -1.74 -36.19
CA THR A 363 -10.55 -1.92 -35.90
C THR A 363 -10.34 -3.26 -35.23
N ALA A 364 -9.64 -4.16 -35.93
CA ALA A 364 -9.37 -5.51 -35.46
C ALA A 364 -8.14 -5.62 -34.54
N ASN A 365 -7.19 -4.69 -34.64
CA ASN A 365 -5.94 -4.83 -33.92
C ASN A 365 -5.42 -3.49 -33.38
N TYR A 366 -5.53 -3.35 -32.06
CA TYR A 366 -4.94 -2.24 -31.30
C TYR A 366 -3.54 -2.56 -30.79
N ASN A 367 -2.95 -3.72 -31.13
CA ASN A 367 -1.70 -4.25 -30.60
C ASN A 367 -1.66 -4.19 -29.06
N VAL A 368 -2.72 -4.68 -28.41
CA VAL A 368 -2.78 -4.84 -26.95
C VAL A 368 -2.25 -6.22 -26.60
N ASP A 369 -1.20 -6.27 -25.77
CA ASP A 369 -0.44 -7.49 -25.45
C ASP A 369 -1.02 -8.31 -24.28
N GLY A 370 -2.15 -7.88 -23.69
CA GLY A 370 -2.82 -8.56 -22.59
C GLY A 370 -4.32 -8.25 -22.53
N ASN A 371 -5.00 -8.90 -21.58
CA ASN A 371 -6.45 -8.81 -21.45
C ASN A 371 -6.89 -7.40 -21.06
N VAL A 372 -8.01 -6.93 -21.63
CA VAL A 372 -8.67 -5.69 -21.18
C VAL A 372 -9.77 -6.08 -20.18
N ALA A 373 -9.69 -5.53 -18.97
CA ALA A 373 -10.60 -5.81 -17.87
C ALA A 373 -11.79 -4.85 -17.85
N SER A 374 -11.54 -3.56 -18.12
CA SER A 374 -12.59 -2.53 -18.11
C SER A 374 -12.33 -1.45 -19.14
N LEU A 375 -13.41 -0.88 -19.66
CA LEU A 375 -13.46 0.27 -20.53
C LEU A 375 -14.29 1.37 -19.87
N GLY A 376 -13.97 2.63 -20.14
CA GLY A 376 -14.84 3.76 -19.77
C GLY A 376 -14.66 4.92 -20.73
N VAL A 377 -15.77 5.44 -21.24
CA VAL A 377 -15.77 6.63 -22.10
C VAL A 377 -16.12 7.84 -21.24
N LEU A 378 -15.21 8.80 -21.18
CA LEU A 378 -15.43 10.10 -20.57
C LEU A 378 -15.16 11.18 -21.62
N GLU A 379 -16.20 11.92 -22.00
CA GLU A 379 -16.17 12.89 -23.10
C GLU A 379 -15.62 12.22 -24.38
N ASP A 380 -14.52 12.75 -24.93
CA ASP A 380 -13.86 12.25 -26.14
C ASP A 380 -12.64 11.36 -25.82
N THR A 381 -12.62 10.69 -24.66
CA THR A 381 -11.53 9.80 -24.26
C THR A 381 -12.03 8.43 -23.83
N LEU A 382 -11.47 7.38 -24.44
CA LEU A 382 -11.66 6.00 -24.00
C LEU A 382 -10.52 5.59 -23.06
N TYR A 383 -10.85 5.31 -21.81
CA TYR A 383 -9.94 4.72 -20.82
C TYR A 383 -10.03 3.20 -20.85
N LEU A 384 -8.88 2.54 -20.71
CA LEU A 384 -8.77 1.09 -20.67
C LEU A 384 -7.88 0.67 -19.51
N SER A 385 -8.29 -0.36 -18.78
CA SER A 385 -7.48 -1.02 -17.75
C SER A 385 -7.40 -2.52 -17.99
N GLY A 386 -6.30 -3.16 -17.58
CA GLY A 386 -6.16 -4.60 -17.76
C GLY A 386 -4.78 -5.16 -17.40
N SER A 387 -4.44 -6.30 -18.00
CA SER A 387 -3.16 -6.99 -17.80
C SER A 387 -2.12 -6.69 -18.88
N PHE A 388 -2.42 -5.77 -19.79
CA PHE A 388 -1.53 -5.36 -20.86
C PHE A 388 -0.40 -4.45 -20.36
N THR A 389 0.73 -4.46 -21.07
CA THR A 389 1.88 -3.58 -20.88
C THR A 389 2.11 -2.65 -22.09
N SER A 390 1.41 -2.88 -23.20
CA SER A 390 1.48 -2.02 -24.38
C SER A 390 0.16 -1.96 -25.15
N ILE A 391 -0.02 -0.86 -25.88
CA ILE A 391 -1.13 -0.62 -26.81
C ILE A 391 -0.61 0.22 -27.98
N LYS A 392 -0.95 -0.17 -29.22
CA LYS A 392 -0.44 0.44 -30.47
C LYS A 392 1.08 0.63 -30.46
N SER A 393 1.80 -0.35 -29.89
CA SER A 393 3.27 -0.33 -29.69
C SER A 393 3.79 0.77 -28.75
N VAL A 394 2.92 1.44 -28.00
CA VAL A 394 3.27 2.38 -26.94
C VAL A 394 3.22 1.66 -25.59
N VAL A 395 4.28 1.79 -24.79
CA VAL A 395 4.32 1.21 -23.43
C VAL A 395 3.31 1.93 -22.54
N ARG A 396 2.37 1.14 -22.02
CA ARG A 396 1.29 1.55 -21.14
C ARG A 396 1.04 0.40 -20.17
N ASN A 397 1.68 0.48 -19.01
CA ASN A 397 1.58 -0.56 -18.01
C ASN A 397 0.20 -0.49 -17.35
N TYR A 398 -0.65 -1.45 -17.73
CA TYR A 398 -1.93 -1.82 -17.12
C TYR A 398 -3.07 -0.82 -17.24
N MET A 399 -2.79 0.40 -17.71
CA MET A 399 -3.80 1.40 -18.04
C MET A 399 -3.34 2.30 -19.19
N ALA A 400 -4.27 2.64 -20.08
CA ALA A 400 -4.06 3.52 -21.22
C ALA A 400 -5.31 4.37 -21.49
N ALA A 401 -5.16 5.39 -22.32
CA ALA A 401 -6.28 6.11 -22.88
C ALA A 401 -6.09 6.43 -24.37
N LEU A 402 -7.19 6.40 -25.11
CA LEU A 402 -7.27 6.75 -26.53
C LEU A 402 -8.12 8.01 -26.69
N SER A 403 -7.63 8.98 -27.46
CA SER A 403 -8.47 10.10 -27.91
C SER A 403 -9.45 9.61 -28.96
N LEU A 404 -10.72 10.00 -28.84
CA LEU A 404 -11.78 9.70 -29.79
C LEU A 404 -12.09 10.95 -30.64
N PRO A 405 -12.49 10.81 -31.91
CA PRO A 405 -12.64 9.57 -32.68
C PRO A 405 -11.33 9.06 -33.31
N SER A 406 -10.18 9.73 -33.11
CA SER A 406 -8.92 9.36 -33.79
C SER A 406 -8.33 8.01 -33.35
N GLU A 407 -8.79 7.49 -32.21
CA GLU A 407 -8.29 6.30 -31.51
C GLU A 407 -6.77 6.37 -31.24
N SER A 408 -6.19 7.56 -31.15
CA SER A 408 -4.74 7.74 -30.91
C SER A 408 -4.41 7.58 -29.44
N VAL A 409 -3.36 6.83 -29.10
CA VAL A 409 -2.86 6.72 -27.72
C VAL A 409 -2.43 8.11 -27.24
N ASN A 410 -3.11 8.65 -26.23
CA ASN A 410 -2.81 9.98 -25.71
C ASN A 410 -1.72 9.94 -24.62
N ALA A 411 -1.41 11.07 -23.99
CA ALA A 411 -0.33 11.18 -23.01
C ALA A 411 -0.64 10.58 -21.61
N PHE A 412 -1.87 10.16 -21.36
CA PHE A 412 -2.29 9.57 -20.09
C PHE A 412 -1.53 8.26 -19.81
N ASN A 413 -0.68 8.28 -18.78
CA ASN A 413 0.13 7.13 -18.38
C ASN A 413 0.29 7.06 -16.85
N PRO A 414 -0.62 6.36 -16.17
CA PRO A 414 -0.52 6.17 -14.73
C PRO A 414 0.64 5.28 -14.32
N ASN A 415 1.16 4.42 -15.21
CA ASN A 415 2.28 3.51 -14.96
C ASN A 415 2.19 2.79 -13.61
N PHE A 416 1.34 1.77 -13.59
CA PHE A 416 1.06 0.93 -12.44
C PHE A 416 2.16 -0.13 -12.19
N ASP A 417 2.26 -0.68 -10.98
CA ASP A 417 3.26 -1.71 -10.61
C ASP A 417 2.91 -3.14 -11.08
N GLY A 418 1.63 -3.48 -11.12
CA GLY A 418 1.09 -4.78 -11.51
C GLY A 418 -0.19 -4.76 -12.35
N PHE A 419 -0.71 -5.93 -12.75
CA PHE A 419 -1.89 -6.00 -13.62
C PHE A 419 -3.22 -5.69 -12.91
N ILE A 420 -4.22 -5.25 -13.69
CA ILE A 420 -5.62 -5.08 -13.26
C ILE A 420 -6.42 -6.25 -13.84
N SER A 421 -7.00 -7.08 -12.97
CA SER A 421 -7.85 -8.21 -13.34
C SER A 421 -9.32 -7.79 -13.42
N ASN A 422 -10.18 -8.58 -14.08
CA ASN A 422 -11.64 -8.47 -13.93
C ASN A 422 -12.06 -8.98 -12.51
N PRO A 423 -12.90 -8.28 -11.72
CA PRO A 423 -13.49 -6.95 -11.95
C PRO A 423 -12.42 -5.87 -12.01
N GLY A 424 -12.42 -5.11 -13.12
CA GLY A 424 -11.39 -4.12 -13.41
C GLY A 424 -11.63 -2.79 -12.71
N SER A 425 -11.30 -1.71 -13.39
CA SER A 425 -11.44 -0.34 -12.89
C SER A 425 -12.69 0.34 -13.39
N ASP A 426 -13.22 1.23 -12.57
CA ASP A 426 -14.23 2.21 -12.95
C ASP A 426 -13.62 3.61 -13.06
N PHE A 427 -14.18 4.45 -13.92
CA PHE A 427 -13.63 5.74 -14.31
C PHE A 427 -14.67 6.84 -14.13
N VAL A 428 -14.48 7.70 -13.13
CA VAL A 428 -15.41 8.81 -12.86
C VAL A 428 -14.71 10.15 -13.08
N LEU A 429 -15.35 11.06 -13.82
CA LEU A 429 -14.88 12.44 -13.93
C LEU A 429 -15.05 13.15 -12.58
N ALA A 430 -13.94 13.60 -11.99
CA ALA A 430 -13.90 14.33 -10.73
C ALA A 430 -13.56 15.81 -10.94
N GLY A 431 -14.28 16.46 -11.87
CA GLY A 431 -14.06 17.86 -12.27
C GLY A 431 -13.11 18.02 -13.46
N ASN A 432 -12.74 19.27 -13.77
CA ASN A 432 -12.06 19.65 -15.02
C ASN A 432 -10.60 19.17 -15.06
N GLY A 433 -10.40 17.93 -15.48
CA GLY A 433 -9.08 17.35 -15.73
C GLY A 433 -8.68 16.23 -14.77
N VAL A 434 -9.62 15.64 -14.03
CA VAL A 434 -9.33 14.57 -13.06
C VAL A 434 -10.20 13.36 -13.31
N VAL A 435 -9.58 12.18 -13.39
CA VAL A 435 -10.26 10.89 -13.39
C VAL A 435 -10.01 10.17 -12.07
N PHE A 436 -11.09 9.72 -11.45
CA PHE A 436 -11.05 8.81 -10.32
C PHE A 436 -11.06 7.37 -10.83
N VAL A 437 -10.12 6.56 -10.35
CA VAL A 437 -9.92 5.18 -10.78
C VAL A 437 -9.98 4.25 -9.58
N THR A 438 -10.78 3.20 -9.69
CA THR A 438 -10.88 2.10 -8.71
C THR A 438 -10.06 0.91 -9.16
N THR A 439 -9.53 0.07 -8.27
CA THR A 439 -8.79 -1.16 -8.63
C THR A 439 -9.07 -2.33 -7.67
N SER A 440 -9.07 -3.56 -8.18
CA SER A 440 -9.43 -4.78 -7.44
C SER A 440 -8.55 -5.07 -6.22
N ILE A 441 -7.25 -4.79 -6.28
CA ILE A 441 -6.31 -4.74 -5.15
C ILE A 441 -5.05 -4.01 -5.62
N ARG A 442 -4.58 -2.96 -4.92
CA ARG A 442 -3.15 -2.59 -4.78
C ARG A 442 -2.94 -1.15 -4.31
N SER A 443 -1.68 -0.81 -4.12
CA SER A 443 -1.21 0.27 -3.26
C SER A 443 -0.29 1.26 -3.96
N THR A 444 -0.14 1.29 -5.31
CA THR A 444 0.66 2.35 -5.98
C THR A 444 0.34 2.59 -7.45
N VAL A 445 0.70 3.79 -7.91
CA VAL A 445 0.78 4.22 -9.33
C VAL A 445 2.04 5.07 -9.54
N ASN A 446 2.26 5.58 -10.75
CA ASN A 446 3.38 6.43 -11.15
C ASN A 446 4.73 5.91 -10.66
N VAL A 447 4.93 4.60 -10.76
CA VAL A 447 6.09 3.96 -10.14
C VAL A 447 7.39 4.32 -10.84
N LEU A 448 8.45 4.43 -10.03
CA LEU A 448 9.81 4.69 -10.46
C LEU A 448 10.69 3.46 -10.16
N PRO A 449 11.46 2.95 -11.12
CA PRO A 449 12.36 1.81 -10.89
C PRO A 449 13.43 2.13 -9.84
N ARG A 450 13.47 1.32 -8.78
CA ARG A 450 14.47 1.36 -7.70
C ARG A 450 14.65 -0.05 -7.15
N SER A 451 15.80 -0.67 -7.42
CA SER A 451 16.05 -2.05 -7.00
C SER A 451 16.80 -2.08 -5.67
N ASN A 452 16.08 -2.50 -4.62
CA ASN A 452 16.57 -2.81 -3.28
C ASN A 452 17.22 -1.66 -2.48
N PHE A 453 17.42 -0.49 -3.09
CA PHE A 453 17.93 0.73 -2.47
C PHE A 453 17.17 1.96 -3.00
N ALA A 454 16.75 2.83 -2.09
CA ALA A 454 16.13 4.10 -2.42
C ALA A 454 16.47 5.16 -1.37
N VAL A 455 16.51 6.41 -1.83
CA VAL A 455 16.71 7.58 -0.98
C VAL A 455 15.56 8.52 -1.23
N PHE A 456 14.93 8.99 -0.17
CA PHE A 456 13.83 9.94 -0.22
C PHE A 456 14.25 11.25 0.41
N ASP A 457 13.89 12.36 -0.22
CA ASP A 457 13.94 13.66 0.40
C ASP A 457 12.92 13.72 1.55
N GLU A 458 13.35 14.11 2.74
CA GLU A 458 12.52 14.06 3.95
C GLU A 458 11.41 15.11 3.92
N VAL A 459 11.64 16.23 3.25
CA VAL A 459 10.66 17.31 3.18
C VAL A 459 9.55 16.95 2.18
N THR A 460 9.93 16.49 1.00
CA THR A 460 9.02 16.26 -0.12
C THR A 460 8.58 14.81 -0.30
N GLY A 461 9.19 13.87 0.42
CA GLY A 461 8.98 12.44 0.25
C GLY A 461 9.44 11.89 -1.10
N ALA A 462 9.82 12.73 -2.06
CA ALA A 462 10.15 12.31 -3.40
C ALA A 462 11.45 11.50 -3.42
N PRO A 463 11.54 10.44 -4.24
CA PRO A 463 12.77 9.70 -4.38
C PRO A 463 13.83 10.54 -5.09
N ILE A 464 15.04 10.49 -4.59
CA ILE A 464 16.21 11.13 -5.18
C ILE A 464 16.71 10.28 -6.36
N GLU A 465 17.13 10.93 -7.43
CA GLU A 465 17.71 10.30 -8.62
C GLU A 465 19.22 10.07 -8.48
N GLY A 466 19.78 9.23 -9.36
CA GLY A 466 21.23 8.96 -9.37
C GLY A 466 21.73 8.06 -8.24
N THR A 467 20.85 7.44 -7.47
CA THR A 467 21.22 6.46 -6.43
C THR A 467 21.60 5.10 -7.05
N PRO A 468 22.57 4.36 -6.49
CA PRO A 468 23.01 3.07 -7.03
C PRO A 468 21.93 1.99 -6.95
N TYR A 469 21.99 1.03 -7.88
CA TYR A 469 21.14 -0.15 -7.91
C TYR A 469 21.83 -1.35 -7.26
N PHE A 470 21.09 -2.15 -6.50
CA PHE A 470 21.52 -3.41 -5.91
C PHE A 470 20.74 -4.56 -6.54
N ASN A 471 21.43 -5.61 -6.99
CA ASN A 471 20.76 -6.71 -7.71
C ASN A 471 19.92 -7.62 -6.78
N ASN A 472 20.31 -7.77 -5.51
CA ASN A 472 19.53 -8.47 -4.51
C ASN A 472 19.30 -7.59 -3.26
N PRO A 473 18.35 -7.99 -2.40
CA PRO A 473 17.99 -7.25 -1.20
C PRO A 473 19.12 -6.90 -0.23
N ILE A 474 18.96 -5.71 0.35
CA ILE A 474 19.71 -5.22 1.49
C ILE A 474 18.95 -5.65 2.76
N LYS A 475 19.71 -6.09 3.77
CA LYS A 475 19.21 -6.54 5.09
C LYS A 475 19.57 -5.59 6.21
N THR A 476 20.68 -4.87 6.09
CA THR A 476 21.15 -3.93 7.11
C THR A 476 21.85 -2.74 6.46
N LEU A 477 21.66 -1.57 7.07
CA LEU A 477 22.29 -0.32 6.69
C LEU A 477 22.86 0.29 7.96
N HIS A 478 24.12 0.71 7.92
CA HIS A 478 24.77 1.40 9.03
C HIS A 478 25.47 2.66 8.55
N ARG A 479 25.14 3.79 9.17
CA ARG A 479 25.73 5.08 8.83
C ARG A 479 26.70 5.50 9.92
N ILE A 480 27.92 5.83 9.52
CA ILE A 480 28.89 6.49 10.38
C ILE A 480 29.73 7.44 9.55
N ASP A 481 29.98 8.64 10.10
CA ASP A 481 30.63 9.75 9.41
C ASP A 481 30.01 10.04 8.04
N ASN A 482 30.85 10.09 7.00
CA ASN A 482 30.48 10.35 5.62
C ASN A 482 30.35 9.05 4.78
N ARG A 483 30.10 7.92 5.45
CA ARG A 483 29.94 6.59 4.82
C ARG A 483 28.64 5.92 5.20
N LEU A 484 28.13 5.14 4.25
CA LEU A 484 27.02 4.22 4.43
C LEU A 484 27.49 2.80 4.11
N PHE A 485 27.40 1.92 5.10
CA PHE A 485 27.69 0.51 4.96
C PHE A 485 26.39 -0.24 4.70
N ALA A 486 26.38 -1.07 3.66
CA ALA A 486 25.25 -1.89 3.27
C ALA A 486 25.60 -3.37 3.38
N GLY A 487 24.74 -4.14 4.04
CA GLY A 487 24.84 -5.59 4.17
C GLY A 487 23.57 -6.28 3.65
N GLY A 488 23.72 -7.43 3.00
CA GLY A 488 22.61 -8.22 2.48
C GLY A 488 23.09 -9.48 1.76
N TYR A 489 22.41 -9.86 0.69
CA TYR A 489 22.80 -11.01 -0.17
C TYR A 489 22.98 -10.61 -1.65
N PHE A 490 23.25 -9.34 -1.91
CA PHE A 490 23.60 -8.83 -3.24
C PHE A 490 24.97 -9.34 -3.70
N THR A 491 25.13 -9.45 -5.01
CA THR A 491 26.40 -9.82 -5.65
C THR A 491 26.93 -8.73 -6.57
N ASN A 492 26.12 -7.68 -6.81
CA ASN A 492 26.46 -6.56 -7.66
C ASN A 492 25.83 -5.26 -7.14
N VAL A 493 26.61 -4.18 -7.18
CA VAL A 493 26.17 -2.81 -6.86
C VAL A 493 26.64 -1.88 -7.98
N ALA A 494 25.71 -1.15 -8.58
CA ALA A 494 25.98 -0.22 -9.68
C ALA A 494 26.81 -0.84 -10.84
N GLY A 495 26.52 -2.10 -11.19
CA GLY A 495 27.24 -2.84 -12.24
C GLY A 495 28.56 -3.47 -11.77
N GLN A 496 29.07 -3.13 -10.58
CA GLN A 496 30.34 -3.63 -10.05
C GLN A 496 30.14 -4.82 -9.10
N PRO A 497 30.97 -5.88 -9.17
CA PRO A 497 30.90 -7.00 -8.23
C PRO A 497 31.13 -6.54 -6.78
N ARG A 498 30.17 -6.82 -5.91
CA ARG A 498 30.22 -6.61 -4.46
C ARG A 498 29.42 -7.73 -3.82
N ASN A 499 30.08 -8.63 -3.09
CA ASN A 499 29.43 -9.79 -2.50
C ASN A 499 29.00 -9.48 -1.07
N ALA A 500 27.69 -9.38 -0.84
CA ALA A 500 26.98 -9.21 0.43
C ALA A 500 27.33 -7.97 1.28
N PHE A 501 28.40 -7.26 0.97
CA PHE A 501 28.87 -6.07 1.70
C PHE A 501 29.34 -4.99 0.71
N ALA A 502 28.93 -3.75 0.95
CA ALA A 502 29.30 -2.59 0.14
C ALA A 502 29.40 -1.33 1.00
N ILE A 503 30.21 -0.38 0.54
CA ILE A 503 30.41 0.92 1.18
C ILE A 503 30.06 2.00 0.16
N LEU A 504 29.17 2.91 0.52
CA LEU A 504 28.79 4.06 -0.28
C LEU A 504 29.30 5.34 0.42
N GLU A 505 29.81 6.28 -0.37
CA GLU A 505 30.34 7.56 0.11
C GLU A 505 29.30 8.67 -0.09
N PHE A 506 29.06 9.46 0.95
CA PHE A 506 28.19 10.64 0.89
C PHE A 506 28.90 11.84 0.23
N PRO A 507 28.16 12.82 -0.31
CA PRO A 507 26.70 12.92 -0.32
C PRO A 507 26.01 12.24 -1.51
N HIS A 508 26.77 11.68 -2.46
CA HIS A 508 26.24 11.20 -3.76
C HIS A 508 26.04 9.68 -3.84
N TYR A 509 26.20 8.94 -2.75
CA TYR A 509 26.05 7.48 -2.70
C TYR A 509 26.96 6.74 -3.68
N GLN A 510 28.16 7.27 -3.90
CA GLN A 510 29.12 6.66 -4.83
C GLN A 510 29.68 5.39 -4.21
N LEU A 511 29.75 4.32 -5.00
CA LEU A 511 30.34 3.05 -4.54
C LEU A 511 31.84 3.25 -4.26
N SER A 512 32.25 2.96 -3.02
CA SER A 512 33.64 3.08 -2.59
C SER A 512 34.54 2.14 -3.42
N PRO A 513 35.75 2.58 -3.80
CA PRO A 513 36.73 1.72 -4.47
C PRO A 513 37.29 0.64 -3.53
N ILE A 514 37.23 0.86 -2.22
CA ILE A 514 37.63 -0.13 -1.22
C ILE A 514 36.60 -1.28 -1.24
N ASN A 515 37.09 -2.50 -1.46
CA ASN A 515 36.26 -3.69 -1.55
C ASN A 515 36.72 -4.74 -0.54
N THR A 516 35.90 -4.98 0.48
CA THR A 516 36.08 -6.09 1.42
C THR A 516 35.57 -7.37 0.76
N VAL A 517 36.48 -8.29 0.45
CA VAL A 517 36.18 -9.49 -0.33
C VAL A 517 35.64 -10.59 0.58
N LEU A 518 34.38 -10.94 0.39
CA LEU A 518 33.72 -12.07 1.04
C LEU A 518 33.63 -13.27 0.07
N SER A 519 34.00 -14.46 0.53
CA SER A 519 33.92 -15.70 -0.26
C SER A 519 32.64 -16.48 0.00
N GLY A 520 32.19 -17.27 -0.99
CA GLY A 520 30.96 -18.05 -0.91
C GLY A 520 29.70 -17.19 -1.10
N SER A 521 28.62 -17.58 -0.45
CA SER A 521 27.31 -16.90 -0.52
C SER A 521 26.83 -16.43 0.86
N PRO A 522 27.58 -15.53 1.53
CA PRO A 522 27.18 -15.01 2.82
C PRO A 522 25.94 -14.10 2.69
N GLU A 523 25.18 -13.99 3.77
CA GLU A 523 24.18 -12.94 3.94
C GLU A 523 24.55 -12.13 5.18
N ILE A 524 24.90 -10.85 4.97
CA ILE A 524 25.21 -9.92 6.07
C ILE A 524 23.90 -9.40 6.66
N ARG A 525 23.68 -9.63 7.96
CA ARG A 525 22.42 -9.33 8.66
C ARG A 525 22.51 -8.22 9.68
N THR A 526 23.71 -7.93 10.18
CA THR A 526 23.93 -6.83 11.13
C THR A 526 25.23 -6.10 10.83
N ILE A 527 25.18 -4.78 10.93
CA ILE A 527 26.35 -3.90 10.97
C ILE A 527 26.12 -2.92 12.11
N THR A 528 27.11 -2.77 12.98
CA THR A 528 27.14 -1.77 14.05
C THR A 528 28.55 -1.22 14.16
N SER A 529 28.78 -0.20 14.99
CA SER A 529 30.11 0.34 15.19
C SER A 529 30.28 0.95 16.58
N ASP A 530 31.54 1.10 16.97
CA ASP A 530 31.96 2.01 18.03
C ASP A 530 32.72 3.20 17.43
N GLU A 531 33.53 3.90 18.23
CA GLU A 531 34.39 5.00 17.79
C GLU A 531 35.59 4.59 16.92
N SER A 532 35.92 3.30 16.86
CA SER A 532 37.16 2.77 16.29
C SER A 532 36.97 1.71 15.21
N GLN A 533 35.90 0.93 15.26
CA GLN A 533 35.66 -0.24 14.43
C GLN A 533 34.19 -0.36 14.02
N ILE A 534 33.97 -0.98 12.86
CA ILE A 534 32.67 -1.53 12.47
C ILE A 534 32.65 -3.02 12.77
N TYR A 535 31.57 -3.52 13.36
CA TYR A 535 31.33 -4.94 13.61
C TYR A 535 30.25 -5.44 12.66
N VAL A 536 30.53 -6.55 11.99
CA VAL A 536 29.67 -7.11 10.95
C VAL A 536 29.38 -8.57 11.26
N GLY A 537 28.10 -8.93 11.21
CA GLY A 537 27.63 -10.29 11.46
C GLY A 537 26.73 -10.79 10.33
N GLY A 538 26.74 -12.10 10.11
CA GLY A 538 25.87 -12.72 9.12
C GLY A 538 25.85 -14.24 9.19
N THR A 539 25.15 -14.83 8.23
CA THR A 539 25.10 -16.28 8.02
C THR A 539 25.94 -16.69 6.81
N SER A 540 26.43 -17.93 6.81
CA SER A 540 27.33 -18.48 5.78
C SER A 540 28.59 -17.66 5.53
N LEU A 541 28.98 -16.82 6.49
CA LEU A 541 30.19 -16.01 6.47
C LEU A 541 31.34 -16.85 7.04
N ALA A 542 32.34 -17.14 6.20
CA ALA A 542 33.49 -17.96 6.59
C ALA A 542 34.84 -17.28 6.36
N ASN A 543 34.96 -16.43 5.33
CA ASN A 543 36.22 -15.79 4.95
C ASN A 543 36.02 -14.34 4.54
N VAL A 544 36.94 -13.47 5.00
CA VAL A 544 37.00 -12.04 4.71
C VAL A 544 38.42 -11.70 4.32
N ASN A 545 38.63 -11.15 3.12
CA ASN A 545 39.95 -10.85 2.56
C ASN A 545 40.93 -12.04 2.64
N GLY A 546 40.42 -13.26 2.43
CA GLY A 546 41.20 -14.51 2.51
C GLY A 546 41.52 -15.00 3.92
N GLN A 547 41.07 -14.30 4.97
CA GLN A 547 41.23 -14.71 6.37
C GLN A 547 39.95 -15.37 6.89
N VAL A 548 40.09 -16.44 7.67
CA VAL A 548 38.95 -17.11 8.30
C VAL A 548 38.29 -16.19 9.32
N ARG A 549 36.99 -15.97 9.13
CA ARG A 549 36.10 -15.11 9.93
C ARG A 549 34.72 -15.75 9.93
N ASN A 550 34.49 -16.66 10.87
CA ASN A 550 33.24 -17.40 10.95
C ASN A 550 32.15 -16.57 11.64
N GLY A 551 31.06 -16.30 10.92
CA GLY A 551 29.85 -15.62 11.41
C GLY A 551 30.01 -14.14 11.75
N ALA A 552 31.23 -13.63 11.90
CA ALA A 552 31.50 -12.25 12.27
C ALA A 552 32.89 -11.75 11.84
N PHE A 553 33.01 -10.45 11.57
CA PHE A 553 34.29 -9.75 11.41
C PHE A 553 34.17 -8.27 11.84
N ALA A 554 35.31 -7.58 11.94
CA ALA A 554 35.31 -6.14 12.11
C ALA A 554 36.34 -5.45 11.21
N LEU A 555 36.08 -4.21 10.82
CA LEU A 555 37.04 -3.36 10.11
C LEU A 555 37.38 -2.14 10.96
N SER A 556 38.61 -1.66 10.86
CA SER A 556 39.02 -0.37 11.40
C SER A 556 38.27 0.76 10.70
N LEU A 557 37.72 1.73 11.44
CA LEU A 557 37.01 2.87 10.85
C LEU A 557 37.94 3.84 10.11
N SER A 558 39.20 3.95 10.55
CA SER A 558 40.15 4.92 10.00
C SER A 558 40.59 4.58 8.58
N ASP A 559 40.79 3.30 8.28
CA ASP A 559 41.36 2.83 7.01
C ASP A 559 40.59 1.67 6.37
N LEU A 560 39.53 1.16 7.00
CA LEU A 560 38.71 0.05 6.54
C LEU A 560 39.46 -1.29 6.41
N SER A 561 40.64 -1.40 7.04
CA SER A 561 41.38 -2.66 7.11
C SER A 561 40.69 -3.68 8.01
N LEU A 562 40.84 -4.98 7.70
CA LEU A 562 40.32 -6.07 8.53
C LEU A 562 41.03 -6.08 9.89
N SER A 563 40.28 -5.92 10.98
CA SER A 563 40.85 -5.87 12.33
C SER A 563 41.16 -7.28 12.89
N GLY A 564 41.84 -7.31 14.04
CA GLY A 564 42.13 -8.53 14.79
C GLY A 564 40.93 -9.10 15.56
N TRP A 565 39.81 -8.38 15.64
CA TRP A 565 38.62 -8.82 16.36
C TRP A 565 38.02 -10.07 15.70
N ASN A 566 37.93 -11.17 16.45
CA ASN A 566 37.44 -12.45 15.93
C ASN A 566 36.76 -13.31 17.01
N PRO A 567 35.42 -13.25 17.16
CA PRO A 567 34.69 -14.14 18.04
C PRO A 567 34.60 -15.58 17.52
N ASN A 568 34.87 -15.82 16.24
CA ASN A 568 34.86 -17.14 15.60
C ASN A 568 33.59 -17.96 15.96
N LEU A 569 32.42 -17.46 15.52
CA LEU A 569 31.13 -18.08 15.81
C LEU A 569 31.00 -19.42 15.07
N ASN A 570 30.43 -20.43 15.73
CA ASN A 570 29.96 -21.65 15.07
C ASN A 570 28.48 -21.51 14.68
N GLY A 571 28.21 -20.77 13.62
CA GLY A 571 26.86 -20.44 13.15
C GLY A 571 26.75 -18.98 12.71
N SER A 572 25.58 -18.39 12.87
CA SER A 572 25.30 -17.03 12.40
C SER A 572 25.32 -15.99 13.52
N GLY A 573 25.87 -14.80 13.20
CA GLY A 573 25.67 -13.58 13.97
C GLY A 573 24.53 -12.78 13.35
N GLU A 574 23.37 -12.77 14.00
CA GLU A 574 22.13 -12.18 13.46
C GLU A 574 22.00 -10.70 13.81
N ASN A 575 22.38 -10.33 15.04
CA ASN A 575 22.30 -8.94 15.52
C ASN A 575 23.39 -8.65 16.56
N PHE A 576 24.14 -7.57 16.37
CA PHE A 576 25.20 -7.15 17.28
C PHE A 576 24.89 -5.80 17.92
N LEU A 577 25.17 -5.69 19.21
CA LEU A 577 24.96 -4.47 19.99
C LEU A 577 26.24 -4.12 20.76
N VAL A 578 26.81 -2.95 20.48
CA VAL A 578 27.95 -2.42 21.25
C VAL A 578 27.43 -1.76 22.52
N VAL A 579 27.96 -2.17 23.68
CA VAL A 579 27.66 -1.57 24.98
C VAL A 579 28.96 -1.46 25.78
N ASN A 580 29.41 -0.24 26.03
CA ASN A 580 30.67 0.04 26.73
C ASN A 580 31.87 -0.66 26.05
N ASP A 581 32.59 -1.51 26.77
CA ASP A 581 33.75 -2.27 26.28
C ASP A 581 33.39 -3.64 25.67
N LEU A 582 32.09 -3.88 25.44
CA LEU A 582 31.57 -5.16 24.99
C LEU A 582 30.79 -5.05 23.69
N VAL A 583 30.80 -6.14 22.93
CA VAL A 583 29.87 -6.39 21.83
C VAL A 583 29.02 -7.59 22.21
N PHE A 584 27.72 -7.38 22.39
CA PHE A 584 26.74 -8.43 22.62
C PHE A 584 26.33 -9.05 21.28
N LEU A 585 26.63 -10.34 21.12
CA LEU A 585 26.38 -11.11 19.91
C LEU A 585 25.08 -11.91 20.09
N GLY A 586 24.03 -11.54 19.36
CA GLY A 586 22.83 -12.34 19.18
C GLY A 586 22.88 -13.11 17.87
N GLY A 587 22.44 -14.37 17.88
CA GLY A 587 22.26 -15.11 16.63
C GLY A 587 21.90 -16.57 16.80
N LEU A 588 22.11 -17.37 15.75
CA LEU A 588 21.95 -18.82 15.75
C LEU A 588 23.32 -19.48 15.65
N TYR A 589 24.04 -19.50 16.77
CA TYR A 589 25.34 -20.14 16.88
C TYR A 589 25.37 -21.12 18.05
N THR A 590 26.27 -22.10 17.96
CA THR A 590 26.44 -23.18 18.95
C THR A 590 27.83 -23.20 19.59
N GLY A 591 28.63 -22.17 19.35
CA GLY A 591 29.91 -21.98 20.01
C GLY A 591 30.53 -20.63 19.67
N ILE A 592 31.42 -20.18 20.55
CA ILE A 592 32.21 -18.96 20.37
C ILE A 592 33.65 -19.22 20.81
N ASN A 593 34.62 -18.64 20.10
CA ASN A 593 36.05 -18.89 20.28
C ASN A 593 36.41 -20.39 20.40
N GLY A 594 35.64 -21.27 19.74
CA GLY A 594 35.88 -22.72 19.73
C GLY A 594 35.39 -23.51 20.95
N ASP A 595 34.56 -22.92 21.83
CA ASP A 595 34.13 -23.60 23.06
C ASP A 595 33.08 -24.70 22.88
N GLY A 596 32.33 -24.69 21.78
CA GLY A 596 31.30 -25.68 21.44
C GLY A 596 30.10 -25.75 22.38
N VAL A 597 29.92 -24.77 23.28
CA VAL A 597 28.87 -24.80 24.31
C VAL A 597 28.09 -23.50 24.45
N THR A 598 28.67 -22.35 24.10
CA THR A 598 27.97 -21.07 24.21
C THR A 598 27.04 -20.92 23.01
N THR A 599 25.74 -20.76 23.27
CA THR A 599 24.73 -20.66 22.22
C THR A 599 24.01 -19.31 22.24
N SER A 600 23.55 -18.88 21.08
CA SER A 600 22.54 -17.83 20.83
C SER A 600 22.80 -16.40 21.32
N TYR A 601 23.35 -16.18 22.52
CA TYR A 601 23.55 -14.85 23.08
C TYR A 601 24.73 -14.75 24.06
N GLN A 602 25.73 -13.93 23.73
CA GLN A 602 26.93 -13.73 24.56
C GLN A 602 27.66 -12.42 24.24
N ALA A 603 28.27 -11.79 25.25
CA ALA A 603 29.16 -10.67 25.03
C ALA A 603 30.63 -11.09 24.78
N VAL A 604 31.30 -10.32 23.94
CA VAL A 604 32.74 -10.39 23.71
C VAL A 604 33.41 -9.06 23.97
N ASP A 605 34.71 -9.09 24.23
CA ASP A 605 35.56 -7.91 24.26
C ASP A 605 35.52 -7.16 22.92
N LYS A 606 35.33 -5.84 22.95
CA LYS A 606 35.21 -5.03 21.73
C LYS A 606 36.51 -4.92 20.92
N LEU A 607 37.68 -5.13 21.53
CA LEU A 607 38.97 -5.04 20.84
C LEU A 607 39.39 -6.39 20.27
N THR A 608 39.23 -7.48 21.03
CA THR A 608 39.77 -8.80 20.64
C THR A 608 38.72 -9.79 20.12
N GLY A 609 37.45 -9.63 20.49
CA GLY A 609 36.41 -10.62 20.22
C GLY A 609 36.48 -11.85 21.13
N THR A 610 37.20 -11.76 22.26
CA THR A 610 37.26 -12.83 23.25
C THR A 610 35.98 -12.86 24.09
N LYS A 611 35.38 -14.04 24.26
CA LYS A 611 34.23 -14.30 25.12
C LYS A 611 34.43 -13.73 26.52
N ARG A 612 33.42 -13.01 27.01
CA ARG A 612 33.29 -12.60 28.41
C ARG A 612 32.17 -13.40 29.07
N ASN A 613 32.19 -13.55 30.39
CA ASN A 613 31.21 -14.36 31.14
C ASN A 613 29.89 -13.60 31.41
N ILE A 614 29.38 -12.89 30.41
CA ILE A 614 28.18 -12.08 30.48
C ILE A 614 27.40 -12.28 29.16
N PRO A 615 26.06 -12.47 29.19
CA PRO A 615 25.16 -12.42 30.35
C PRO A 615 25.19 -13.65 31.27
N SER A 616 25.71 -14.79 30.80
CA SER A 616 25.84 -16.00 31.61
C SER A 616 26.94 -16.92 31.08
N THR A 617 27.33 -17.93 31.87
CA THR A 617 28.17 -19.06 31.44
C THR A 617 27.37 -20.35 31.21
N THR A 618 26.11 -20.40 31.64
CA THR A 618 25.27 -21.61 31.61
C THR A 618 23.83 -21.36 31.13
N ASN A 619 23.34 -20.12 31.21
CA ASN A 619 21.96 -19.79 30.88
C ASN A 619 21.88 -19.01 29.57
N PHE A 620 21.56 -19.73 28.50
CA PHE A 620 21.43 -19.19 27.14
C PHE A 620 19.99 -19.31 26.64
N PRO A 621 19.55 -18.39 25.76
CA PRO A 621 18.32 -18.57 25.00
C PRO A 621 18.33 -19.88 24.20
N ASN A 622 17.25 -20.64 24.27
CA ASN A 622 17.12 -21.95 23.60
C ASN A 622 17.01 -21.86 22.06
N SER A 623 16.89 -20.66 21.51
CA SER A 623 16.87 -20.38 20.07
C SER A 623 17.48 -19.00 19.81
N GLY A 624 17.48 -18.56 18.55
CA GLY A 624 18.21 -17.38 18.10
C GLY A 624 17.68 -16.07 18.65
N VAL A 625 18.60 -15.14 18.90
CA VAL A 625 18.34 -13.73 19.21
C VAL A 625 18.54 -12.91 17.93
N TYR A 626 17.49 -12.25 17.45
CA TYR A 626 17.45 -11.54 16.16
C TYR A 626 17.45 -10.02 16.30
N ALA A 627 17.12 -9.49 17.48
CA ALA A 627 17.09 -8.05 17.72
C ALA A 627 17.55 -7.72 19.13
N GLN A 628 18.20 -6.57 19.27
CA GLN A 628 18.63 -6.05 20.55
C GLN A 628 18.52 -4.52 20.59
N ALA A 629 18.17 -3.97 21.75
CA ALA A 629 18.28 -2.54 22.01
C ALA A 629 18.56 -2.28 23.49
N VAL A 630 19.21 -1.15 23.79
CA VAL A 630 19.58 -0.76 25.16
C VAL A 630 18.83 0.51 25.59
N VAL A 631 18.29 0.50 26.81
CA VAL A 631 17.72 1.69 27.49
C VAL A 631 18.15 1.71 28.95
N GLY A 632 18.89 2.74 29.34
CA GLY A 632 19.47 2.81 30.69
C GLY A 632 20.34 1.58 30.95
N SER A 633 20.04 0.83 32.02
CA SER A 633 20.75 -0.40 32.37
C SER A 633 20.12 -1.67 31.79
N ARG A 634 19.12 -1.58 30.89
CA ARG A 634 18.41 -2.74 30.34
C ARG A 634 18.76 -2.97 28.88
N ILE A 635 19.08 -4.21 28.53
CA ILE A 635 19.14 -4.70 27.16
C ILE A 635 17.88 -5.53 26.91
N PHE A 636 17.09 -5.11 25.94
CA PHE A 636 15.94 -5.86 25.44
C PHE A 636 16.42 -6.80 24.33
N LEU A 637 16.02 -8.06 24.40
CA LEU A 637 16.33 -9.11 23.45
C LEU A 637 15.05 -9.56 22.77
N GLY A 638 15.07 -9.69 21.45
CA GLY A 638 13.98 -10.24 20.65
C GLY A 638 14.49 -11.39 19.80
N GLY A 639 13.68 -12.44 19.63
CA GLY A 639 14.07 -13.58 18.80
C GLY A 639 12.99 -14.65 18.69
N GLN A 640 13.43 -15.91 18.50
CA GLN A 640 12.57 -17.10 18.44
C GLN A 640 12.67 -17.97 19.70
N PHE A 641 13.40 -17.54 20.73
CA PHE A 641 13.56 -18.30 21.96
C PHE A 641 12.29 -18.28 22.81
N THR A 642 12.07 -19.35 23.57
CA THR A 642 10.94 -19.49 24.50
C THR A 642 11.39 -19.70 25.95
N THR A 643 12.65 -20.06 26.16
CA THR A 643 13.24 -20.25 27.48
C THR A 643 14.68 -19.78 27.51
N ILE A 644 15.17 -19.47 28.71
CA ILE A 644 16.58 -19.17 28.97
C ILE A 644 17.07 -20.09 30.08
N GLY A 645 17.84 -21.12 29.70
CA GLY A 645 18.45 -22.09 30.62
C GLY A 645 17.56 -22.49 31.82
N SER A 646 18.13 -22.40 33.02
CA SER A 646 17.42 -22.60 34.29
C SER A 646 16.72 -21.34 34.82
N VAL A 647 16.81 -20.20 34.12
CA VAL A 647 16.18 -18.94 34.55
C VAL A 647 14.66 -19.02 34.40
N GLY A 648 14.16 -19.65 33.34
CA GLY A 648 12.73 -19.90 33.14
C GLY A 648 12.22 -19.55 31.74
N THR A 649 10.91 -19.29 31.66
CA THR A 649 10.19 -19.01 30.42
C THR A 649 10.34 -17.54 30.00
N PHE A 650 10.66 -17.32 28.73
CA PHE A 650 10.74 -16.03 28.07
C PHE A 650 10.20 -16.18 26.66
N ASN A 651 8.94 -15.84 26.42
CA ASN A 651 8.32 -16.00 25.10
C ASN A 651 8.79 -14.89 24.15
N ASN A 652 9.80 -15.20 23.34
CA ASN A 652 10.38 -14.41 22.24
C ASN A 652 11.02 -13.07 22.64
N ILE A 653 10.87 -12.64 23.90
CA ILE A 653 11.42 -11.40 24.43
C ILE A 653 11.99 -11.64 25.83
N ALA A 654 13.17 -11.09 26.09
CA ALA A 654 13.78 -11.07 27.42
C ALA A 654 14.42 -9.71 27.69
N VAL A 655 14.56 -9.37 28.98
CA VAL A 655 15.24 -8.16 29.42
C VAL A 655 16.42 -8.55 30.28
N TYR A 656 17.63 -8.14 29.88
CA TYR A 656 18.85 -8.33 30.64
C TYR A 656 19.25 -7.02 31.32
N ASN A 657 19.44 -7.04 32.63
CA ASN A 657 19.81 -5.87 33.42
C ASN A 657 21.32 -5.85 33.69
N LEU A 658 22.00 -4.86 33.12
CA LEU A 658 23.45 -4.66 33.20
C LEU A 658 23.93 -4.31 34.61
N ALA A 659 23.08 -3.70 35.46
CA ALA A 659 23.48 -3.26 36.79
C ALA A 659 23.62 -4.43 37.77
N ASN A 660 22.69 -5.38 37.71
CA ASN A 660 22.71 -6.59 38.56
C ASN A 660 23.19 -7.84 37.80
N GLN A 661 23.50 -7.71 36.51
CA GLN A 661 23.95 -8.76 35.60
C GLN A 661 23.02 -9.98 35.54
N SER A 662 21.71 -9.76 35.53
CA SER A 662 20.71 -10.84 35.50
C SER A 662 19.58 -10.58 34.51
N TYR A 663 18.94 -11.66 34.04
CA TYR A 663 17.68 -11.54 33.30
C TYR A 663 16.54 -11.20 34.28
N GLU A 664 15.72 -10.22 33.92
CA GLU A 664 14.66 -9.72 34.80
C GLU A 664 13.54 -10.77 34.99
N GLN A 665 13.10 -10.93 36.25
CA GLN A 665 12.01 -11.80 36.67
C GLN A 665 11.09 -11.07 37.67
N PRO A 666 9.75 -11.12 37.51
CA PRO A 666 9.03 -11.68 36.36
C PRO A 666 9.36 -10.94 35.06
N ASN A 667 9.33 -11.64 33.93
CA ASN A 667 9.63 -11.06 32.62
C ASN A 667 8.64 -9.92 32.30
N PRO A 668 9.09 -8.66 32.12
CA PRO A 668 8.18 -7.53 31.98
C PRO A 668 7.48 -7.45 30.61
N VAL A 669 8.01 -8.11 29.59
CA VAL A 669 7.46 -8.06 28.22
C VAL A 669 7.68 -9.38 27.47
N TYR A 670 6.67 -9.83 26.74
CA TYR A 670 6.68 -11.08 25.97
C TYR A 670 5.81 -11.00 24.71
N GLY A 671 6.16 -11.75 23.67
CA GLY A 671 5.39 -11.90 22.44
C GLY A 671 5.01 -13.35 22.19
N ASP A 672 3.86 -13.59 21.58
CA ASP A 672 3.38 -14.95 21.23
C ASP A 672 3.97 -15.50 19.92
N GLY A 673 4.84 -14.74 19.25
CA GLY A 673 5.55 -15.13 18.04
C GLY A 673 6.92 -14.46 17.92
N ILE A 674 7.63 -14.74 16.82
CA ILE A 674 9.01 -14.31 16.59
C ILE A 674 9.12 -12.78 16.61
N VAL A 675 10.12 -12.26 17.33
CA VAL A 675 10.47 -10.84 17.34
C VAL A 675 11.70 -10.60 16.47
N ASN A 676 11.51 -9.84 15.39
CA ASN A 676 12.54 -9.57 14.38
C ASN A 676 13.19 -8.18 14.54
N HIS A 677 12.53 -7.28 15.27
CA HIS A 677 12.98 -5.90 15.44
C HIS A 677 12.70 -5.41 16.86
N ILE A 678 13.70 -4.79 17.46
CA ILE A 678 13.58 -4.03 18.71
C ILE A 678 14.42 -2.77 18.52
N ALA A 679 13.80 -1.61 18.73
CA ALA A 679 14.50 -0.34 18.78
C ALA A 679 14.03 0.44 19.99
N ALA A 680 14.96 1.12 20.65
CA ALA A 680 14.65 1.86 21.84
C ALA A 680 15.08 3.32 21.71
N TYR A 681 14.27 4.21 22.29
CA TYR A 681 14.41 5.65 22.12
C TYR A 681 14.50 6.37 23.46
N SER A 682 14.99 7.61 23.43
CA SER A 682 15.32 8.41 24.63
C SER A 682 14.12 8.77 25.50
N ASP A 683 12.91 8.67 24.96
CA ASP A 683 11.64 8.85 25.69
C ASP A 683 11.23 7.62 26.52
N GLY A 684 12.00 6.53 26.44
CA GLY A 684 11.74 5.27 27.11
C GLY A 684 10.85 4.32 26.30
N ASN A 685 10.37 4.71 25.12
CA ASN A 685 9.62 3.83 24.24
C ASN A 685 10.55 2.80 23.59
N VAL A 686 10.13 1.54 23.64
CA VAL A 686 10.74 0.40 22.99
C VAL A 686 9.75 -0.09 21.93
N LEU A 687 10.11 0.08 20.67
CA LEU A 687 9.33 -0.38 19.53
C LEU A 687 9.71 -1.83 19.25
N ILE A 688 8.71 -2.70 19.17
CA ILE A 688 8.87 -4.13 19.04
C ILE A 688 8.12 -4.57 17.78
N GLY A 689 8.84 -5.11 16.80
CA GLY A 689 8.31 -5.59 15.53
C GLY A 689 8.59 -7.08 15.32
N GLY A 690 7.66 -7.81 14.72
CA GLY A 690 7.79 -9.25 14.57
C GLY A 690 6.60 -9.91 13.88
N SER A 691 6.60 -11.24 13.91
CA SER A 691 5.52 -12.10 13.39
C SER A 691 4.56 -12.56 14.49
N PHE A 692 4.47 -11.82 15.60
CA PHE A 692 3.58 -12.10 16.72
C PHE A 692 2.16 -11.58 16.46
N THR A 693 1.18 -12.24 17.06
CA THR A 693 -0.24 -11.83 17.04
C THR A 693 -0.65 -11.02 18.27
N GLY A 694 0.19 -10.99 19.30
CA GLY A 694 -0.02 -10.13 20.47
C GLY A 694 1.24 -9.89 21.28
N LEU A 695 1.24 -8.77 22.01
CA LEU A 695 2.30 -8.34 22.91
C LEU A 695 1.73 -8.23 24.34
N ASN A 696 2.31 -8.92 25.31
CA ASN A 696 1.79 -9.07 26.68
C ASN A 696 0.31 -9.50 26.74
N GLY A 697 -0.13 -10.35 25.80
CA GLY A 697 -1.52 -10.81 25.71
C GLY A 697 -2.50 -9.84 25.04
N ALA A 698 -2.07 -8.63 24.67
CA ALA A 698 -2.89 -7.70 23.88
C ALA A 698 -2.82 -8.07 22.39
N THR A 699 -3.91 -8.64 21.87
CA THR A 699 -4.04 -9.11 20.46
C THR A 699 -4.19 -7.98 19.45
N GLU A 700 -4.49 -6.76 19.92
CA GLU A 700 -4.55 -5.55 19.10
C GLU A 700 -3.15 -5.17 18.55
N ASN A 701 -2.08 -5.61 19.23
CA ASN A 701 -0.68 -5.40 18.85
C ASN A 701 -0.22 -6.49 17.89
N TYR A 702 -0.83 -6.54 16.71
CA TYR A 702 -0.43 -7.47 15.65
C TYR A 702 0.83 -6.98 14.94
N SER A 703 1.86 -7.83 14.86
CA SER A 703 3.17 -7.59 14.23
C SER A 703 4.01 -6.39 14.71
N PHE A 704 3.43 -5.51 15.52
CA PHE A 704 4.06 -4.33 16.07
C PHE A 704 3.40 -3.89 17.38
N GLY A 705 4.21 -3.53 18.36
CA GLY A 705 3.76 -2.95 19.62
C GLY A 705 4.79 -2.00 20.21
N VAL A 706 4.34 -1.14 21.13
CA VAL A 706 5.19 -0.18 21.83
C VAL A 706 5.17 -0.51 23.32
N PHE A 707 6.33 -0.77 23.89
CA PHE A 707 6.51 -0.98 25.33
C PHE A 707 7.21 0.22 25.93
N ASN A 708 6.66 0.83 26.97
CA ASN A 708 7.33 1.90 27.68
C ASN A 708 8.18 1.31 28.82
N SER A 709 9.49 1.46 28.70
CA SER A 709 10.43 0.91 29.67
C SER A 709 10.35 1.60 31.04
N ASN A 710 9.97 2.88 31.11
CA ASN A 710 9.89 3.59 32.39
C ASN A 710 8.71 3.12 33.25
N THR A 711 7.58 2.80 32.62
CA THR A 711 6.36 2.36 33.31
C THR A 711 6.14 0.85 33.29
N ASN A 712 6.91 0.11 32.48
CA ASN A 712 6.72 -1.32 32.20
C ASN A 712 5.31 -1.65 31.68
N THR A 713 4.78 -0.81 30.80
CA THR A 713 3.44 -0.98 30.21
C THR A 713 3.49 -1.04 28.70
N VAL A 714 2.64 -1.89 28.12
CA VAL A 714 2.40 -1.90 26.67
C VAL A 714 1.40 -0.80 26.32
N SER A 715 1.69 -0.05 25.26
CA SER A 715 0.78 0.97 24.73
C SER A 715 -0.52 0.33 24.23
N PRO A 716 -1.70 0.93 24.49
CA PRO A 716 -2.98 0.47 23.95
C PRO A 716 -3.19 0.89 22.48
N TRP A 717 -2.21 1.56 21.86
CA TRP A 717 -2.33 2.11 20.52
C TRP A 717 -2.43 1.00 19.45
N ILE A 718 -3.50 1.04 18.66
CA ILE A 718 -3.80 0.05 17.61
C ILE A 718 -3.17 0.51 16.30
N SER A 719 -2.03 -0.10 15.98
CA SER A 719 -1.17 0.28 14.86
C SER A 719 -1.71 -0.15 13.49
N GLY A 720 -2.58 -1.18 13.42
CA GLY A 720 -3.21 -1.65 12.19
C GLY A 720 -2.23 -2.18 11.12
N PHE A 721 -1.06 -2.66 11.53
CA PHE A 721 -0.15 -3.38 10.63
C PHE A 721 -0.74 -4.72 10.22
N ASN A 722 -0.48 -5.15 8.99
CA ASN A 722 -0.91 -6.47 8.50
C ASN A 722 0.26 -7.44 8.26
N ASP A 723 1.49 -7.01 8.52
CA ASP A 723 2.68 -7.84 8.39
C ASP A 723 3.84 -7.23 9.22
N VAL A 724 4.99 -7.92 9.22
CA VAL A 724 6.15 -7.67 10.06
C VAL A 724 6.77 -6.27 9.82
N VAL A 725 7.11 -5.60 10.92
CA VAL A 725 8.01 -4.44 10.95
C VAL A 725 9.44 -4.91 11.21
N TYR A 726 10.37 -4.56 10.30
CA TYR A 726 11.78 -4.99 10.36
C TYR A 726 12.74 -3.89 10.82
N THR A 727 12.36 -2.63 10.71
CA THR A 727 13.23 -1.52 11.05
C THR A 727 12.44 -0.30 11.49
N SER A 728 13.06 0.52 12.34
CA SER A 728 12.50 1.81 12.73
C SER A 728 13.59 2.83 13.03
N MET A 729 13.29 4.10 12.82
CA MET A 729 14.13 5.22 13.24
C MET A 729 13.26 6.32 13.82
N TYR A 730 13.81 7.07 14.78
CA TYR A 730 13.18 8.28 15.31
C TYR A 730 13.96 9.49 14.82
N LYS A 731 13.27 10.45 14.23
CA LYS A 731 13.86 11.66 13.68
C LYS A 731 12.83 12.77 13.67
N ASN A 732 13.25 13.99 14.00
CA ASN A 732 12.41 15.19 13.91
C ASN A 732 11.03 15.05 14.60
N GLY A 733 10.99 14.36 15.74
CA GLY A 733 9.75 14.17 16.52
C GLY A 733 8.83 13.05 16.02
N LYS A 734 9.25 12.28 15.00
CA LYS A 734 8.44 11.24 14.36
C LYS A 734 9.18 9.91 14.30
N TYR A 735 8.41 8.82 14.31
CA TYR A 735 8.90 7.47 14.06
C TYR A 735 8.67 7.12 12.60
N TYR A 736 9.70 6.60 11.97
CA TYR A 736 9.62 5.98 10.65
C TYR A 736 9.73 4.48 10.85
N LEU A 737 8.82 3.74 10.24
CA LEU A 737 8.68 2.30 10.37
C LEU A 737 8.79 1.69 8.97
N GLY A 738 9.63 0.67 8.84
CA GLY A 738 9.85 -0.07 7.60
C GLY A 738 9.64 -1.57 7.82
N GLY A 739 8.99 -2.24 6.85
CA GLY A 739 8.67 -3.66 6.99
C GLY A 739 8.09 -4.29 5.72
N ALA A 740 7.52 -5.49 5.88
CA ALA A 740 6.81 -6.22 4.82
C ALA A 740 5.34 -5.82 4.64
N PHE A 741 4.83 -4.97 5.54
CA PHE A 741 3.43 -4.60 5.57
C PHE A 741 2.98 -3.81 4.34
N SER A 742 1.74 -4.04 3.93
CA SER A 742 1.03 -3.25 2.93
C SER A 742 -0.05 -2.35 3.53
N ASN A 743 -0.32 -2.52 4.82
CA ASN A 743 -1.27 -1.73 5.59
C ASN A 743 -0.63 -1.31 6.92
N ALA A 744 -0.89 -0.08 7.32
CA ALA A 744 -0.51 0.47 8.61
C ALA A 744 -1.41 1.67 8.92
N LEU A 745 -1.68 1.92 10.20
CA LEU A 745 -2.54 3.02 10.65
C LEU A 745 -3.92 3.02 9.97
N LYS A 746 -4.46 1.82 9.70
CA LYS A 746 -5.72 1.58 8.97
C LYS A 746 -5.74 2.22 7.57
N ARG A 747 -4.57 2.34 6.95
CA ARG A 747 -4.34 2.94 5.64
C ARG A 747 -3.45 2.04 4.79
N SER A 748 -3.63 2.10 3.49
CA SER A 748 -2.75 1.42 2.54
C SER A 748 -1.38 2.10 2.47
N ASN A 749 -0.30 1.31 2.56
CA ASN A 749 1.09 1.76 2.53
C ASN A 749 1.95 0.78 1.72
N GLY A 750 3.13 1.23 1.26
CA GLY A 750 4.11 0.36 0.59
C GLY A 750 5.29 0.05 1.50
N GLY A 751 5.12 -0.67 2.61
CA GLY A 751 6.22 -1.08 3.48
C GLY A 751 6.98 0.04 4.22
N LEU A 752 6.50 1.28 4.13
CA LEU A 752 7.04 2.45 4.80
C LEU A 752 5.88 3.26 5.38
N VAL A 753 5.98 3.67 6.64
CA VAL A 753 5.02 4.59 7.27
C VAL A 753 5.72 5.47 8.28
N ARG A 754 5.17 6.67 8.49
CA ARG A 754 5.60 7.59 9.53
C ARG A 754 4.49 7.80 10.53
N SER A 755 4.81 7.84 11.82
CA SER A 755 3.84 7.89 12.91
C SER A 755 4.37 8.70 14.10
N SER A 756 3.44 9.17 14.91
CA SER A 756 3.62 9.84 16.21
C SER A 756 3.18 8.93 17.36
N LEU A 757 2.75 7.70 17.04
CA LEU A 757 2.24 6.66 17.95
C LEU A 757 0.94 7.05 18.68
N ASN A 758 0.16 7.96 18.10
CA ASN A 758 -1.10 8.44 18.69
C ASN A 758 -2.19 8.74 17.65
N GLU A 759 -1.96 8.34 16.39
CA GLU A 759 -2.92 8.50 15.28
C GLU A 759 -4.13 7.58 15.34
#